data_AF-A0A812ZNR3-F1
#
_entry.id   AF-A0A812ZNR3-F1
#
_cell.length_a   1.000
_cell.length_b   1.000
_cell.length_c   1.000
_cell.angle_alpha   90.00
_cell.angle_beta   90.00
_cell.angle_gamma   90.00
#
_symmetry.space_group_name_H-M   'P 1'
#
loop_
_entity.id
_entity.type
_entity.pdbx_description
1 polymer ?
#
loop_
_entity_poly.entity_id
_entity_poly.type
_entity_poly.pdbx_seq_one_letter_code
_entity_poly.pdbx_strand_id
1 'polypeptide(L)'
;MTHPMGLLIWSVWGMRLAAGAPHLQATLDSAGGFAVTFDGLPWLEGGEVHVGRWSSRSGLELLSRTRTPGRDALGGYTSEQMIWGRSDTKRPIMHASIRAYDDDPSFLVFEQLFPEDVHVDAAAWGTKLAAPVTLFPSFKSQGHAGDLDCFAYHGVFPQMKKCNLANFTPTHQGGAPLVLYNATASARPMTVFAPLTTPKAQHMFAGDKLVGAGVKGTVPFIPSGWKQMFILSAGFGVLDGMMAWGDRMLKFTGKQRADMYRDDVVGSIGFWTDNGGYYHYATGGNETYEEVLPKVKEYHDSLGIPFKHWQFDSWFYPKDGKVDPGGGGGAVVNWTALPSVFPHGMAYIQSKLLGIKRMHNRQWSPTSDYVKHEPFKWYTSPKAAVPEDPEAFFRWFFTQQEGWGLAMYEQDWMCTEYDNVEALQTNISMGDLWLHGMAAGAESSGRTVQYCMPYAYDVLSASAYPAVTNARATDDYIGRDKQWAIGATSMFYWAIGILPFKDGFYSSRSVQKRNCNLPQVGGQVVGPETAPNRAALMAVLSGAMVGPMDGIYLLNFTRVMSTCRADGKVLKPDLPIMPLESCFNAGVDPARGSALESLALALCGPMLSPLMGTGAGCHNYFSYSDLPGAGRNFYLFMDRPGQLHLRDVMPAGPGASAYAVYDWYGRGVVAWLDAAAPESAFSVPGGYEKHSYALLAPVIRSSGWALIGERAKLVPTSSHRFRVLDAKSGMLSVEVNGVAGEAVEVCAAERHSGLLCKEIRFTQSGSLAVKFAAQDSPAMSVGAVLAARNACGSGSKSVSSGMSGYRSTRYTYGYDRHEAAVRELQRKARLHFTIRDYDVQGKGRLERSQLVQLLTDTDSSTPPGTPPTEEQVEFLLKLCEVKEDGCIATAELEELLSCWYTYTDKRHVFDAKLEKYDVSKTGKLSKDELKAYLTDLNGGHDVQEADVDWVMKASDIIRDGGLNKMELELATSLWYGFVDRKPESQCCTTS
;
A
#
# COMPACT_ATOMS: atom_id res chain seq x y z
N MET A 1 -7.22 66.54 11.73
CA MET A 1 -8.26 66.13 10.77
C MET A 1 -7.60 65.22 9.73
N THR A 2 -8.28 64.10 9.44
CA THR A 2 -8.15 63.19 8.27
C THR A 2 -6.87 62.35 8.06
N HIS A 3 -7.08 61.03 8.13
CA HIS A 3 -6.27 59.91 7.61
C HIS A 3 -5.95 60.02 6.11
N PRO A 4 -4.97 59.21 5.63
CA PRO A 4 -5.35 58.14 4.71
C PRO A 4 -4.75 56.76 5.05
N MET A 5 -5.45 55.75 4.54
CA MET A 5 -5.22 54.31 4.61
C MET A 5 -3.93 53.86 3.91
N GLY A 6 -3.22 52.92 4.51
CA GLY A 6 -2.24 52.05 3.86
C GLY A 6 -2.51 50.60 4.29
N LEU A 7 -3.07 49.79 3.37
CA LEU A 7 -3.24 48.35 3.55
C LEU A 7 -1.87 47.68 3.67
N LEU A 8 -1.56 47.15 4.86
CA LEU A 8 -0.50 46.17 5.07
C LEU A 8 -1.13 44.78 4.93
N ILE A 9 -1.05 44.23 3.72
CA ILE A 9 -1.31 42.81 3.45
C ILE A 9 -0.13 42.04 4.05
N TRP A 10 -0.28 41.59 5.30
CA TRP A 10 0.61 40.59 5.87
C TRP A 10 0.26 39.23 5.27
N SER A 11 1.17 38.72 4.47
CA SER A 11 1.13 37.40 3.86
C SER A 11 1.04 36.30 4.93
N VAL A 12 0.00 35.48 4.83
CA VAL A 12 -0.31 34.29 5.66
C VAL A 12 0.81 33.21 5.66
N TRP A 13 1.84 33.39 4.83
CA TRP A 13 2.95 32.45 4.66
C TRP A 13 4.05 32.53 5.72
N GLY A 14 4.12 33.63 6.48
CA GLY A 14 5.13 33.80 7.53
C GLY A 14 4.82 33.05 8.83
N MET A 15 3.60 32.54 9.03
CA MET A 15 3.17 31.97 10.31
C MET A 15 3.47 30.47 10.50
N ARG A 16 3.76 29.70 9.45
CA ARG A 16 4.05 28.26 9.61
C ARG A 16 5.49 27.95 10.03
N LEU A 17 6.41 28.91 9.94
CA LEU A 17 7.76 28.79 10.51
C LEU A 17 7.83 29.24 11.98
N ALA A 18 6.68 29.59 12.60
CA ALA A 18 6.62 30.18 13.94
C ALA A 18 5.47 29.68 14.83
N ALA A 19 4.84 28.54 14.52
CA ALA A 19 4.09 27.83 15.54
C ALA A 19 5.12 27.05 16.37
N GLY A 20 5.38 27.49 17.61
CA GLY A 20 6.19 26.71 18.55
C GLY A 20 5.58 25.32 18.80
N ALA A 21 6.30 24.44 19.49
CA ALA A 21 5.69 23.20 19.98
C ALA A 21 4.42 23.53 20.78
N PRO A 22 3.31 22.79 20.60
CA PRO A 22 2.07 23.08 21.32
C PRO A 22 2.32 22.93 22.83
N HIS A 23 1.61 23.71 23.63
CA HIS A 23 1.76 23.76 25.07
C HIS A 23 0.46 23.36 25.75
N LEU A 24 0.48 22.24 26.49
CA LEU A 24 -0.61 21.84 27.37
C LEU A 24 -0.34 22.26 28.80
N GLN A 25 -1.27 22.98 29.41
CA GLN A 25 -1.19 23.35 30.82
C GLN A 25 -2.42 22.88 31.57
N ALA A 26 -2.23 22.15 32.66
CA ALA A 26 -3.28 21.79 33.60
C ALA A 26 -3.30 22.74 34.80
N THR A 27 -4.50 23.17 35.20
CA THR A 27 -4.75 23.94 36.44
C THR A 27 -5.78 23.21 37.28
N LEU A 28 -5.54 23.10 38.59
CA LEU A 28 -6.44 22.42 39.53
C LEU A 28 -7.21 23.43 40.37
N ASP A 29 -8.51 23.25 40.54
CA ASP A 29 -9.34 24.00 41.50
C ASP A 29 -9.22 23.44 42.92
N SER A 30 -9.81 24.04 43.96
CA SER A 30 -9.69 23.54 45.35
C SER A 30 -10.47 22.25 45.66
N ALA A 31 -11.39 21.81 44.79
CA ALA A 31 -12.24 20.64 44.98
C ALA A 31 -11.71 19.37 44.27
N GLY A 32 -10.73 19.50 43.39
CA GLY A 32 -10.09 18.41 42.66
C GLY A 32 -10.47 18.37 41.18
N GLY A 33 -11.28 19.35 40.75
CA GLY A 33 -11.50 19.64 39.34
C GLY A 33 -10.24 20.22 38.70
N PHE A 34 -10.14 20.06 37.38
CA PHE A 34 -9.04 20.62 36.61
C PHE A 34 -9.50 21.16 35.26
N ALA A 35 -8.75 22.12 34.73
CA ALA A 35 -8.88 22.63 33.37
C ALA A 35 -7.54 22.49 32.64
N VAL A 36 -7.60 22.04 31.39
CA VAL A 36 -6.49 21.92 30.47
C VAL A 36 -6.63 23.00 29.40
N THR A 37 -5.57 23.77 29.19
CA THR A 37 -5.46 24.71 28.08
C THR A 37 -4.52 24.17 27.01
N PHE A 38 -4.81 24.50 25.75
CA PHE A 38 -3.95 24.31 24.59
C PHE A 38 -3.46 25.70 24.17
N ASP A 39 -2.16 25.97 24.27
CA ASP A 39 -1.55 27.29 24.01
C ASP A 39 -2.26 28.44 24.75
N GLY A 40 -2.65 28.18 26.00
CA GLY A 40 -3.36 29.15 26.85
C GLY A 40 -4.86 29.30 26.55
N LEU A 41 -5.38 28.68 25.49
CA LEU A 41 -6.81 28.65 25.19
C LEU A 41 -7.50 27.47 25.88
N PRO A 42 -8.74 27.62 26.37
CA PRO A 42 -9.51 26.50 26.93
C PRO A 42 -9.61 25.33 25.96
N TRP A 43 -9.28 24.12 26.43
CA TRP A 43 -9.31 22.90 25.61
C TRP A 43 -10.21 21.82 26.20
N LEU A 44 -9.91 21.38 27.42
CA LEU A 44 -10.69 20.37 28.15
C LEU A 44 -10.86 20.79 29.61
N GLU A 45 -11.93 20.34 30.25
CA GLU A 45 -12.16 20.53 31.68
C GLU A 45 -12.74 19.25 32.28
N GLY A 46 -12.44 18.98 33.54
CA GLY A 46 -12.62 17.65 34.10
C GLY A 46 -12.39 17.54 35.61
N GLY A 47 -12.28 16.31 36.09
CA GLY A 47 -11.90 16.02 37.49
C GLY A 47 -12.96 15.28 38.32
N GLU A 48 -13.93 14.64 37.67
CA GLU A 48 -14.73 13.63 38.35
C GLU A 48 -13.92 12.35 38.57
N VAL A 49 -13.93 11.83 39.79
CA VAL A 49 -13.12 10.68 40.20
C VAL A 49 -14.03 9.57 40.70
N HIS A 50 -13.91 8.37 40.16
CA HIS A 50 -14.68 7.20 40.61
C HIS A 50 -13.77 6.05 41.03
N VAL A 51 -14.19 5.33 42.07
CA VAL A 51 -13.63 4.03 42.47
C VAL A 51 -14.80 3.14 42.91
N GLY A 52 -15.12 2.13 42.10
CA GLY A 52 -16.26 1.24 42.31
C GLY A 52 -17.58 2.00 42.37
N ARG A 53 -18.26 1.95 43.52
CA ARG A 53 -19.51 2.67 43.77
C ARG A 53 -19.33 4.10 44.28
N TRP A 54 -18.11 4.49 44.65
CA TRP A 54 -17.82 5.80 45.22
C TRP A 54 -17.36 6.77 44.13
N SER A 55 -17.75 8.03 44.26
CA SER A 55 -17.36 9.11 43.35
C SER A 55 -16.99 10.38 44.13
N SER A 56 -16.26 11.30 43.51
CA SER A 56 -15.99 12.64 44.08
C SER A 56 -17.25 13.46 44.33
N ARG A 57 -18.41 13.06 43.77
CA ARG A 57 -19.72 13.65 44.06
C ARG A 57 -20.45 12.96 45.22
N SER A 58 -20.09 11.71 45.54
CA SER A 58 -20.77 10.89 46.54
C SER A 58 -19.84 9.78 47.02
N GLY A 59 -19.37 9.90 48.26
CA GLY A 59 -18.62 8.85 48.96
C GLY A 59 -17.10 8.89 48.84
N LEU A 60 -16.53 9.70 47.94
CA LEU A 60 -15.11 10.08 47.98
C LEU A 60 -14.94 11.53 48.41
N GLU A 61 -13.86 11.80 49.12
CA GLU A 61 -13.41 13.15 49.43
C GLU A 61 -11.90 13.31 49.21
N LEU A 62 -11.51 14.53 48.88
CA LEU A 62 -10.12 14.89 48.70
C LEU A 62 -9.47 15.13 50.07
N LEU A 63 -8.57 14.25 50.47
CA LEU A 63 -7.92 14.30 51.78
C LEU A 63 -6.75 15.29 51.82
N SER A 64 -5.93 15.28 50.77
CA SER A 64 -4.76 16.16 50.68
C SER A 64 -4.28 16.30 49.24
N ARG A 65 -3.39 17.28 49.03
CA ARG A 65 -2.69 17.49 47.78
C ARG A 65 -1.21 17.68 48.02
N THR A 66 -0.43 17.15 47.10
CA THR A 66 1.01 17.26 47.13
C THR A 66 1.51 17.61 45.74
N ARG A 67 2.47 18.52 45.68
CA ARG A 67 3.19 18.87 44.46
C ARG A 67 4.61 18.37 44.60
N THR A 68 5.02 17.47 43.73
CA THR A 68 6.33 16.80 43.83
C THR A 68 7.03 16.76 42.48
N PRO A 69 8.34 17.07 42.42
CA PRO A 69 9.13 16.82 41.23
C PRO A 69 9.41 15.31 41.08
N GLY A 70 9.59 14.85 39.84
CA GLY A 70 9.94 13.48 39.52
C GLY A 70 10.65 13.36 38.18
N ARG A 71 10.99 12.13 37.79
CA ARG A 71 11.59 11.82 36.49
C ARG A 71 11.22 10.41 36.07
N ASP A 72 10.92 10.23 34.79
CA ASP A 72 10.76 8.93 34.15
C ASP A 72 11.36 8.95 32.73
N ALA A 73 11.04 7.94 31.90
CA ALA A 73 11.54 7.81 30.54
C ALA A 73 11.14 8.99 29.62
N LEU A 74 10.07 9.73 29.95
CA LEU A 74 9.61 10.88 29.18
C LEU A 74 10.36 12.16 29.54
N GLY A 75 10.93 12.27 30.74
CA GLY A 75 11.75 13.41 31.15
C GLY A 75 11.60 13.76 32.63
N GLY A 76 12.11 14.92 33.01
CA GLY A 76 11.78 15.52 34.31
C GLY A 76 10.35 16.06 34.30
N TYR A 77 9.62 15.86 35.39
CA TYR A 77 8.24 16.33 35.52
C TYR A 77 7.95 16.93 36.89
N THR A 78 6.91 17.77 36.94
CA THR A 78 6.22 18.15 38.17
C THR A 78 4.88 17.44 38.23
N SER A 79 4.61 16.75 39.33
CA SER A 79 3.36 16.03 39.57
C SER A 79 2.49 16.75 40.60
N GLU A 80 1.27 17.07 40.20
CA GLU A 80 0.18 17.50 41.08
C GLU A 80 -0.62 16.25 41.49
N GLN A 81 -0.48 15.80 42.73
CA GLN A 81 -1.15 14.62 43.25
C GLN A 81 -2.30 14.99 44.16
N MET A 82 -3.43 14.32 43.97
CA MET A 82 -4.67 14.40 44.74
C MET A 82 -4.91 13.06 45.42
N ILE A 83 -4.91 13.06 46.75
CA ILE A 83 -5.18 11.85 47.53
C ILE A 83 -6.68 11.79 47.85
N TRP A 84 -7.38 10.87 47.21
CA TRP A 84 -8.80 10.62 47.42
C TRP A 84 -9.00 9.50 48.44
N GLY A 85 -9.85 9.75 49.42
CA GLY A 85 -10.25 8.75 50.41
C GLY A 85 -11.75 8.60 50.51
N ARG A 86 -12.20 7.53 51.17
CA ARG A 86 -13.63 7.33 51.43
C ARG A 86 -14.13 8.33 52.45
N SER A 87 -15.29 8.94 52.22
CA SER A 87 -15.85 9.96 53.10
C SER A 87 -16.19 9.45 54.50
N ASP A 88 -16.49 8.15 54.64
CA ASP A 88 -16.87 7.50 55.90
C ASP A 88 -15.68 7.06 56.75
N THR A 89 -14.62 6.51 56.14
CA THR A 89 -13.45 5.99 56.87
C THR A 89 -12.24 6.93 56.85
N LYS A 90 -12.23 7.94 55.96
CA LYS A 90 -11.09 8.83 55.70
C LYS A 90 -9.83 8.10 55.22
N ARG A 91 -9.95 6.82 54.83
CA ARG A 91 -8.81 6.04 54.33
C ARG A 91 -8.57 6.37 52.84
N PRO A 92 -7.31 6.64 52.43
CA PRO A 92 -6.95 6.79 51.03
C PRO A 92 -7.32 5.55 50.22
N ILE A 93 -7.94 5.74 49.05
CA ILE A 93 -8.35 4.66 48.14
C ILE A 93 -7.80 4.86 46.73
N MET A 94 -7.49 6.09 46.32
CA MET A 94 -6.82 6.37 45.04
C MET A 94 -5.99 7.64 45.13
N HIS A 95 -4.76 7.59 44.62
CA HIS A 95 -3.94 8.76 44.35
C HIS A 95 -4.07 9.09 42.87
N ALA A 96 -4.73 10.21 42.55
CA ALA A 96 -4.85 10.74 41.20
C ALA A 96 -3.76 11.78 40.97
N SER A 97 -2.94 11.64 39.94
CA SER A 97 -1.86 12.61 39.67
C SER A 97 -1.90 13.14 38.25
N ILE A 98 -1.54 14.41 38.07
CA ILE A 98 -1.29 15.04 36.76
C ILE A 98 0.19 15.44 36.71
N ARG A 99 0.92 14.92 35.73
CA ARG A 99 2.33 15.23 35.49
C ARG A 99 2.45 16.18 34.29
N ALA A 100 3.19 17.27 34.49
CA ALA A 100 3.61 18.19 33.44
C ALA A 100 5.14 18.10 33.28
N TYR A 101 5.62 18.10 32.03
CA TYR A 101 7.02 17.88 31.69
C TYR A 101 7.63 19.17 31.19
N ASP A 102 8.69 19.64 31.86
CA ASP A 102 9.31 20.93 31.52
C ASP A 102 10.09 20.85 30.20
N ASP A 103 10.68 19.69 29.90
CA ASP A 103 11.48 19.44 28.69
C ASP A 103 10.62 19.33 27.42
N ASP A 104 9.34 18.94 27.57
CA ASP A 104 8.38 18.84 26.48
C ASP A 104 6.96 19.12 27.02
N PRO A 105 6.51 20.38 27.00
CA PRO A 105 5.25 20.79 27.62
C PRO A 105 4.02 20.48 26.75
N SER A 106 4.19 19.74 25.66
CA SER A 106 3.13 19.41 24.71
C SER A 106 2.27 18.21 25.13
N PHE A 107 2.53 17.62 26.29
CA PHE A 107 1.72 16.53 26.81
C PHE A 107 1.60 16.55 28.33
N LEU A 108 0.56 15.89 28.81
CA LEU A 108 0.32 15.62 30.22
C LEU A 108 0.21 14.11 30.43
N VAL A 109 0.68 13.62 31.58
CA VAL A 109 0.45 12.24 32.01
C VAL A 109 -0.43 12.22 33.24
N PHE A 110 -1.52 11.47 33.17
CA PHE A 110 -2.42 11.23 34.29
C PHE A 110 -2.10 9.88 34.91
N GLU A 111 -2.05 9.79 36.23
CA GLU A 111 -1.78 8.55 36.95
C GLU A 111 -2.90 8.22 37.94
N GLN A 112 -3.31 6.95 37.97
CA GLN A 112 -4.04 6.33 39.07
C GLN A 112 -3.09 5.42 39.84
N LEU A 113 -3.00 5.58 41.16
CA LEU A 113 -2.31 4.66 42.08
C LEU A 113 -3.29 4.23 43.18
N PHE A 114 -3.38 2.93 43.44
CA PHE A 114 -4.25 2.37 44.48
C PHE A 114 -3.41 2.00 45.71
N PRO A 115 -3.46 2.76 46.82
CA PRO A 115 -2.65 2.49 48.01
C PRO A 115 -3.16 1.32 48.85
N GLU A 116 -4.43 0.95 48.71
CA GLU A 116 -5.07 -0.18 49.39
C GLU A 116 -5.66 -1.15 48.36
N ASP A 117 -5.91 -2.38 48.79
CA ASP A 117 -6.67 -3.35 48.02
C ASP A 117 -8.09 -2.86 47.77
N VAL A 118 -8.52 -2.87 46.51
CA VAL A 118 -9.87 -2.44 46.11
C VAL A 118 -10.63 -3.63 45.55
N HIS A 119 -11.68 -4.03 46.27
CA HIS A 119 -12.69 -4.96 45.77
C HIS A 119 -13.85 -4.18 45.15
N VAL A 120 -14.21 -4.55 43.93
CA VAL A 120 -15.27 -3.89 43.17
C VAL A 120 -16.51 -4.78 43.16
N ASP A 121 -17.62 -4.27 43.69
CA ASP A 121 -18.91 -4.98 43.67
C ASP A 121 -19.45 -5.11 42.24
N ALA A 122 -20.10 -6.23 41.91
CA ALA A 122 -20.77 -6.45 40.62
C ALA A 122 -21.95 -5.47 40.34
N ALA A 123 -22.39 -4.73 41.36
CA ALA A 123 -23.38 -3.66 41.27
C ALA A 123 -22.75 -2.25 41.16
N ALA A 124 -21.42 -2.15 41.08
CA ALA A 124 -20.70 -0.91 40.88
C ALA A 124 -21.03 -0.28 39.51
N TRP A 125 -20.70 1.01 39.37
CA TRP A 125 -20.81 1.71 38.12
C TRP A 125 -19.98 0.98 37.04
N GLY A 126 -20.60 0.67 35.91
CA GLY A 126 -19.88 0.14 34.75
C GLY A 126 -19.61 -1.36 34.70
N THR A 127 -20.39 -2.23 35.37
CA THR A 127 -20.21 -3.71 35.30
C THR A 127 -20.56 -4.36 33.95
N LYS A 128 -20.63 -3.57 32.87
CA LYS A 128 -20.72 -4.05 31.49
C LYS A 128 -19.30 -4.08 30.89
N LEU A 129 -19.05 -5.00 29.95
CA LEU A 129 -17.78 -5.15 29.20
C LEU A 129 -17.18 -3.84 28.63
N ALA A 130 -17.98 -2.78 28.47
CA ALA A 130 -17.58 -1.52 27.85
C ALA A 130 -17.52 -0.31 28.81
N ALA A 131 -17.49 -0.51 30.13
CA ALA A 131 -17.36 0.58 31.10
C ALA A 131 -16.28 0.27 32.15
N PRO A 132 -15.54 1.28 32.63
CA PRO A 132 -14.57 1.08 33.69
C PRO A 132 -15.21 1.19 35.08
N VAL A 133 -14.57 0.59 36.09
CA VAL A 133 -14.93 0.66 37.51
C VAL A 133 -14.12 1.71 38.27
N THR A 134 -13.12 2.32 37.62
CA THR A 134 -12.47 3.54 38.09
C THR A 134 -12.57 4.61 37.02
N LEU A 135 -12.42 5.87 37.41
CA LEU A 135 -12.46 6.98 36.46
C LEU A 135 -11.48 8.06 36.90
N PHE A 136 -10.36 8.22 36.19
CA PHE A 136 -9.46 9.37 36.25
C PHE A 136 -8.36 9.22 35.17
N PRO A 137 -8.15 10.20 34.27
CA PRO A 137 -8.89 11.45 34.19
C PRO A 137 -10.30 11.24 33.64
N SER A 138 -11.16 12.20 33.96
CA SER A 138 -12.43 12.41 33.28
C SER A 138 -12.49 13.85 32.79
N PHE A 139 -13.13 14.06 31.66
CA PHE A 139 -13.35 15.33 31.00
C PHE A 139 -14.83 15.49 30.73
N LYS A 140 -15.34 16.73 30.72
CA LYS A 140 -16.70 16.99 30.21
C LYS A 140 -16.78 16.58 28.74
N SER A 141 -17.91 16.02 28.33
CA SER A 141 -18.14 15.65 26.92
C SER A 141 -18.69 16.82 26.09
N GLN A 142 -19.19 17.87 26.73
CA GLN A 142 -19.88 19.01 26.12
C GLN A 142 -19.40 20.34 26.73
N GLY A 143 -19.72 21.45 26.07
CA GLY A 143 -19.45 22.81 26.58
C GLY A 143 -18.05 23.34 26.26
N HIS A 144 -17.31 22.65 25.39
CA HIS A 144 -16.01 23.11 24.89
C HIS A 144 -16.18 24.24 23.87
N ALA A 145 -15.14 25.07 23.69
CA ALA A 145 -15.15 26.15 22.72
C ALA A 145 -15.10 25.58 21.28
N GLY A 146 -16.28 25.34 20.71
CA GLY A 146 -16.46 24.57 19.48
C GLY A 146 -16.66 23.08 19.80
N ASP A 147 -17.65 22.44 19.20
CA ASP A 147 -17.86 21.00 19.37
C ASP A 147 -16.64 20.24 18.81
N LEU A 148 -15.75 19.75 19.68
CA LEU A 148 -14.54 19.05 19.25
C LEU A 148 -14.89 17.79 18.44
N ASP A 149 -14.40 17.74 17.21
CA ASP A 149 -14.43 16.53 16.40
C ASP A 149 -13.52 15.49 17.04
N CYS A 150 -13.88 14.22 16.88
CA CYS A 150 -13.09 13.12 17.39
C CYS A 150 -13.04 11.94 16.45
N PHE A 151 -12.08 11.05 16.69
CA PHE A 151 -12.15 9.68 16.23
C PHE A 151 -11.46 8.75 17.21
N ALA A 152 -11.84 7.48 17.18
CA ALA A 152 -11.15 6.41 17.89
C ALA A 152 -11.17 5.13 17.06
N TYR A 153 -10.38 4.14 17.49
CA TYR A 153 -10.28 2.86 16.78
C TYR A 153 -11.11 1.78 17.46
N HIS A 154 -11.88 1.03 16.68
CA HIS A 154 -12.84 0.03 17.17
C HIS A 154 -12.81 -1.25 16.33
N GLY A 155 -13.31 -2.33 16.94
CA GLY A 155 -13.58 -3.59 16.25
C GLY A 155 -12.35 -4.47 16.13
N VAL A 156 -12.55 -5.66 15.59
CA VAL A 156 -11.47 -6.54 15.14
C VAL A 156 -10.81 -5.91 13.92
N PHE A 157 -9.48 -5.92 13.86
CA PHE A 157 -8.70 -5.13 12.89
C PHE A 157 -9.00 -3.63 13.02
N PRO A 158 -8.51 -2.97 14.07
CA PRO A 158 -8.96 -1.65 14.52
C PRO A 158 -9.23 -0.66 13.39
N GLN A 159 -10.51 -0.30 13.22
CA GLN A 159 -10.97 0.65 12.22
C GLN A 159 -11.25 2.00 12.85
N MET A 160 -10.84 3.07 12.17
CA MET A 160 -11.11 4.44 12.61
C MET A 160 -12.61 4.75 12.49
N LYS A 161 -13.22 5.16 13.60
CA LYS A 161 -14.59 5.65 13.65
C LYS A 161 -14.57 7.12 14.08
N LYS A 162 -14.99 8.00 13.18
CA LYS A 162 -15.19 9.42 13.49
C LYS A 162 -16.40 9.62 14.42
N CYS A 163 -16.34 10.69 15.20
CA CYS A 163 -17.32 11.08 16.17
C CYS A 163 -17.25 12.58 16.44
N ASN A 164 -18.20 13.07 17.23
CA ASN A 164 -18.05 14.30 17.98
C ASN A 164 -17.89 13.94 19.46
N LEU A 165 -17.11 14.70 20.24
CA LEU A 165 -16.84 14.38 21.64
C LEU A 165 -18.11 14.22 22.47
N ALA A 166 -19.15 15.02 22.18
CA ALA A 166 -20.45 14.95 22.85
C ALA A 166 -21.18 13.60 22.65
N ASN A 167 -20.87 12.91 21.55
CA ASN A 167 -21.50 11.66 21.12
C ASN A 167 -20.51 10.48 21.06
N PHE A 168 -19.31 10.63 21.62
CA PHE A 168 -18.33 9.56 21.65
C PHE A 168 -18.89 8.36 22.41
N THR A 169 -18.69 7.15 21.89
CA THR A 169 -19.14 5.91 22.53
C THR A 169 -18.06 4.84 22.37
N PRO A 170 -17.41 4.39 23.46
CA PRO A 170 -16.47 3.28 23.41
C PRO A 170 -17.22 1.97 23.19
N THR A 171 -16.50 0.93 22.79
CA THR A 171 -17.06 -0.43 22.62
C THR A 171 -16.15 -1.42 23.34
N HIS A 172 -16.63 -2.61 23.69
CA HIS A 172 -15.76 -3.65 24.27
C HIS A 172 -14.56 -4.01 23.37
N GLN A 173 -14.63 -3.67 22.08
CA GLN A 173 -13.61 -3.90 21.05
C GLN A 173 -12.77 -2.64 20.75
N GLY A 174 -12.84 -1.57 21.54
CA GLY A 174 -12.02 -0.38 21.31
C GLY A 174 -12.56 0.94 21.90
N GLY A 175 -12.31 2.03 21.18
CA GLY A 175 -12.50 3.40 21.66
C GLY A 175 -11.20 4.10 22.05
N ALA A 176 -10.05 3.46 21.86
CA ALA A 176 -8.72 4.01 22.10
C ALA A 176 -7.79 3.77 20.90
N PRO A 177 -6.77 4.62 20.67
CA PRO A 177 -6.63 5.96 21.26
C PRO A 177 -7.81 6.87 20.85
N LEU A 178 -8.22 7.79 21.72
CA LEU A 178 -9.24 8.79 21.43
C LEU A 178 -8.55 10.07 20.97
N VAL A 179 -8.77 10.47 19.73
CA VAL A 179 -8.26 11.71 19.16
C VAL A 179 -9.34 12.78 19.21
N LEU A 180 -8.99 13.96 19.70
CA LEU A 180 -9.83 15.16 19.73
C LEU A 180 -9.15 16.24 18.89
N TYR A 181 -9.89 16.92 18.03
CA TYR A 181 -9.31 17.97 17.18
C TYR A 181 -10.35 19.03 16.83
N ASN A 182 -9.87 20.25 16.56
CA ASN A 182 -10.72 21.32 16.04
C ASN A 182 -10.60 21.37 14.51
N ALA A 183 -11.59 20.79 13.80
CA ALA A 183 -11.60 20.72 12.34
C ALA A 183 -11.81 22.07 11.64
N THR A 184 -12.27 23.09 12.37
CA THR A 184 -12.56 24.43 11.82
C THR A 184 -11.34 25.36 11.87
N ALA A 185 -10.37 25.07 12.74
CA ALA A 185 -9.15 25.84 12.87
C ALA A 185 -8.12 25.42 11.80
N SER A 186 -7.49 26.39 11.14
CA SER A 186 -6.51 26.13 10.06
C SER A 186 -5.27 25.36 10.53
N ALA A 187 -4.85 25.57 11.78
CA ALA A 187 -3.75 24.84 12.41
C ALA A 187 -4.16 23.46 12.96
N ARG A 188 -5.47 23.15 12.99
CA ARG A 188 -6.06 21.93 13.54
C ARG A 188 -5.40 21.48 14.85
N PRO A 189 -5.48 22.28 15.94
CA PRO A 189 -5.00 21.86 17.24
C PRO A 189 -5.73 20.57 17.63
N MET A 190 -4.98 19.61 18.16
CA MET A 190 -5.49 18.29 18.46
C MET A 190 -4.80 17.67 19.68
N THR A 191 -5.48 16.75 20.35
CA THR A 191 -4.89 15.91 21.41
C THR A 191 -5.24 14.43 21.22
N VAL A 192 -4.27 13.55 21.45
CA VAL A 192 -4.49 12.10 21.60
C VAL A 192 -4.58 11.75 23.08
N PHE A 193 -5.68 11.14 23.50
CA PHE A 193 -5.86 10.55 24.82
C PHE A 193 -5.79 9.01 24.74
N ALA A 194 -4.83 8.41 25.44
CA ALA A 194 -4.58 6.97 25.37
C ALA A 194 -4.01 6.39 26.67
N PRO A 195 -4.20 5.09 26.96
CA PRO A 195 -3.42 4.37 27.96
C PRO A 195 -1.93 4.42 27.64
N LEU A 196 -1.10 4.73 28.63
CA LEU A 196 0.37 4.75 28.54
C LEU A 196 0.99 3.47 29.13
N THR A 197 0.35 2.88 30.14
CA THR A 197 0.73 1.57 30.71
C THR A 197 -0.44 0.59 30.63
N THR A 198 -0.15 -0.72 30.65
CA THR A 198 -1.14 -1.81 30.79
C THR A 198 -2.45 -1.59 30.02
N PRO A 199 -2.42 -1.40 28.68
CA PRO A 199 -3.62 -1.09 27.91
C PRO A 199 -4.73 -2.14 28.05
N LYS A 200 -4.39 -3.41 28.35
CA LYS A 200 -5.38 -4.48 28.52
C LYS A 200 -6.13 -4.45 29.85
N ALA A 201 -5.66 -3.67 30.83
CA ALA A 201 -6.31 -3.47 32.12
C ALA A 201 -7.38 -2.37 32.11
N GLN A 202 -7.45 -1.57 31.05
CA GLN A 202 -8.21 -0.33 31.01
C GLN A 202 -9.35 -0.35 30.00
N HIS A 203 -10.30 0.56 30.19
CA HIS A 203 -11.30 0.87 29.18
C HIS A 203 -11.62 2.36 29.16
N MET A 204 -11.91 2.87 27.96
CA MET A 204 -12.45 4.21 27.78
C MET A 204 -13.88 4.30 28.33
N PHE A 205 -14.23 5.46 28.86
CA PHE A 205 -15.54 5.76 29.38
C PHE A 205 -16.23 6.84 28.55
N ALA A 206 -17.53 6.69 28.32
CA ALA A 206 -18.42 7.77 27.90
C ALA A 206 -19.77 7.64 28.61
N GLY A 207 -20.24 8.75 29.17
CA GLY A 207 -21.58 8.93 29.72
C GLY A 207 -22.15 10.29 29.31
N ASP A 208 -23.37 10.60 29.74
CA ASP A 208 -24.16 11.74 29.24
C ASP A 208 -23.42 13.09 29.23
N LYS A 209 -22.49 13.30 30.16
CA LYS A 209 -21.74 14.57 30.32
C LYS A 209 -20.24 14.39 30.48
N LEU A 210 -19.72 13.16 30.38
CA LEU A 210 -18.34 12.84 30.73
C LEU A 210 -17.74 11.83 29.77
N VAL A 211 -16.46 12.03 29.46
CA VAL A 211 -15.59 11.03 28.85
C VAL A 211 -14.35 10.83 29.71
N GLY A 212 -13.70 9.68 29.66
CA GLY A 212 -12.51 9.44 30.45
C GLY A 212 -11.98 8.03 30.27
N ALA A 213 -11.19 7.55 31.22
CA ALA A 213 -10.75 6.16 31.26
C ALA A 213 -10.45 5.69 32.69
N GLY A 214 -10.41 4.38 32.84
CA GLY A 214 -10.01 3.71 34.07
C GLY A 214 -10.07 2.20 33.95
N VAL A 215 -9.88 1.51 35.08
CA VAL A 215 -9.76 0.05 35.13
C VAL A 215 -11.04 -0.56 34.59
N LYS A 216 -10.94 -1.50 33.65
CA LYS A 216 -12.11 -2.10 32.99
C LYS A 216 -13.05 -2.74 34.01
N GLY A 217 -14.35 -2.66 33.76
CA GLY A 217 -15.37 -3.03 34.74
C GLY A 217 -15.53 -4.53 35.00
N THR A 218 -14.86 -5.35 34.21
CA THR A 218 -14.77 -6.81 34.43
C THR A 218 -13.73 -7.19 35.48
N VAL A 219 -12.87 -6.26 35.93
CA VAL A 219 -11.86 -6.52 36.96
C VAL A 219 -12.50 -6.40 38.34
N PRO A 220 -12.59 -7.50 39.13
CA PRO A 220 -13.24 -7.49 40.43
C PRO A 220 -12.30 -7.01 41.56
N PHE A 221 -11.00 -6.98 41.30
CA PHE A 221 -9.97 -6.72 42.31
C PHE A 221 -8.80 -5.92 41.72
N ILE A 222 -8.45 -4.82 42.39
CA ILE A 222 -7.27 -4.02 42.09
C ILE A 222 -6.33 -4.13 43.31
N PRO A 223 -5.12 -4.71 43.14
CA PRO A 223 -4.20 -4.89 44.26
C PRO A 223 -3.56 -3.57 44.70
N SER A 224 -3.24 -3.48 45.99
CA SER A 224 -2.45 -2.39 46.55
C SER A 224 -1.12 -2.22 45.80
N GLY A 225 -0.75 -0.96 45.55
CA GLY A 225 0.45 -0.56 44.83
C GLY A 225 0.30 -0.54 43.31
N TRP A 226 -0.83 -1.01 42.75
CA TRP A 226 -1.04 -1.03 41.32
C TRP A 226 -1.19 0.39 40.75
N LYS A 227 -0.65 0.60 39.55
CA LYS A 227 -0.59 1.90 38.88
C LYS A 227 -1.07 1.81 37.44
N GLN A 228 -1.76 2.86 37.00
CA GLN A 228 -2.11 3.09 35.61
C GLN A 228 -1.72 4.50 35.20
N MET A 229 -1.10 4.66 34.04
CA MET A 229 -0.86 5.95 33.43
C MET A 229 -1.63 6.13 32.12
N PHE A 230 -2.11 7.34 31.87
CA PHE A 230 -2.70 7.78 30.61
C PHE A 230 -1.96 9.01 30.11
N ILE A 231 -1.83 9.15 28.79
CA ILE A 231 -1.22 10.33 28.17
C ILE A 231 -2.28 11.15 27.45
N LEU A 232 -2.21 12.48 27.60
CA LEU A 232 -2.89 13.45 26.75
C LEU A 232 -1.83 14.23 25.99
N SER A 233 -1.74 14.00 24.69
CA SER A 233 -0.62 14.40 23.85
C SER A 233 -1.07 15.37 22.77
N ALA A 234 -0.54 16.60 22.75
CA ALA A 234 -0.91 17.63 21.79
C ALA A 234 -0.10 17.60 20.50
N GLY A 235 -0.72 18.13 19.45
CA GLY A 235 -0.14 18.35 18.14
C GLY A 235 -0.94 19.37 17.31
N PHE A 236 -0.36 19.76 16.18
CA PHE A 236 -1.04 20.52 15.12
C PHE A 236 -1.16 19.65 13.88
N GLY A 237 -2.34 19.61 13.27
CA GLY A 237 -2.63 18.62 12.23
C GLY A 237 -2.81 17.22 12.81
N VAL A 238 -3.67 16.42 12.18
CA VAL A 238 -4.02 15.10 12.71
C VAL A 238 -2.86 14.13 12.57
N LEU A 239 -2.19 14.11 11.40
CA LEU A 239 -1.09 13.19 11.16
C LEU A 239 0.12 13.50 12.04
N ASP A 240 0.57 14.77 12.06
CA ASP A 240 1.75 15.17 12.83
C ASP A 240 1.49 15.02 14.33
N GLY A 241 0.28 15.33 14.80
CA GLY A 241 -0.10 15.09 16.19
C GLY A 241 -0.16 13.60 16.57
N MET A 242 -0.63 12.73 15.67
CA MET A 242 -0.56 11.28 15.86
C MET A 242 0.89 10.77 15.89
N MET A 243 1.77 11.30 15.02
CA MET A 243 3.18 10.92 15.02
C MET A 243 3.89 11.37 16.29
N ALA A 244 3.63 12.60 16.76
CA ALA A 244 4.20 13.12 18.00
C ALA A 244 3.73 12.34 19.25
N TRP A 245 2.44 11.95 19.30
CA TRP A 245 1.94 11.03 20.33
C TRP A 245 2.68 9.69 20.27
N GLY A 246 2.83 9.13 19.06
CA GLY A 246 3.57 7.90 18.83
C GLY A 246 5.02 7.96 19.29
N ASP A 247 5.73 9.04 19.00
CA ASP A 247 7.11 9.27 19.44
C ASP A 247 7.22 9.29 20.97
N ARG A 248 6.23 9.87 21.67
CA ARG A 248 6.17 9.87 23.13
C ARG A 248 5.91 8.46 23.67
N MET A 249 4.99 7.71 23.07
CA MET A 249 4.74 6.30 23.44
C MET A 249 6.02 5.46 23.27
N LEU A 250 6.70 5.57 22.12
CA LEU A 250 7.92 4.85 21.81
C LEU A 250 9.10 5.26 22.71
N LYS A 251 9.22 6.55 23.05
CA LYS A 251 10.19 7.05 24.04
C LYS A 251 9.93 6.45 25.42
N PHE A 252 8.67 6.40 25.85
CA PHE A 252 8.30 5.84 27.15
C PHE A 252 8.59 4.34 27.24
N THR A 253 8.26 3.57 26.20
CA THR A 253 8.48 2.11 26.20
C THR A 253 9.89 1.69 25.81
N GLY A 254 10.67 2.58 25.19
CA GLY A 254 11.99 2.30 24.63
C GLY A 254 11.96 1.55 23.29
N LYS A 255 10.77 1.28 22.74
CA LYS A 255 10.64 0.63 21.42
C LYS A 255 11.01 1.62 20.32
N GLN A 256 11.73 1.15 19.30
CA GLN A 256 11.98 1.94 18.10
C GLN A 256 10.81 1.86 17.13
N ARG A 257 10.64 2.89 16.30
CA ARG A 257 9.68 2.85 15.19
C ARG A 257 10.03 1.68 14.27
N ALA A 258 9.01 1.05 13.68
CA ALA A 258 9.20 -0.18 12.92
C ALA A 258 10.13 0.02 11.72
N ASP A 259 11.10 -0.88 11.58
CA ASP A 259 11.97 -0.94 10.40
C ASP A 259 11.28 -1.76 9.29
N MET A 260 10.99 -1.12 8.17
CA MET A 260 10.34 -1.73 7.00
C MET A 260 11.21 -2.78 6.29
N TYR A 261 12.48 -2.91 6.68
CA TYR A 261 13.45 -3.85 6.12
C TYR A 261 14.16 -4.67 7.19
N ARG A 262 13.57 -4.75 8.40
CA ARG A 262 14.15 -5.45 9.57
C ARG A 262 14.66 -6.86 9.25
N ASP A 263 13.91 -7.60 8.45
CA ASP A 263 14.20 -8.97 8.05
C ASP A 263 13.69 -9.25 6.63
N ASP A 264 14.00 -10.43 6.09
CA ASP A 264 13.57 -10.83 4.76
C ASP A 264 12.04 -11.00 4.65
N VAL A 265 11.35 -11.33 5.74
CA VAL A 265 9.89 -11.51 5.74
C VAL A 265 9.18 -10.20 5.42
N VAL A 266 9.69 -9.10 5.98
CA VAL A 266 9.16 -7.76 5.76
C VAL A 266 9.79 -7.09 4.55
N GLY A 267 11.11 -7.20 4.37
CA GLY A 267 11.86 -6.46 3.36
C GLY A 267 11.84 -7.04 1.94
N SER A 268 11.47 -8.31 1.79
CA SER A 268 11.49 -9.01 0.51
C SER A 268 10.10 -9.52 0.12
N ILE A 269 9.90 -9.79 -1.16
CA ILE A 269 8.67 -10.37 -1.68
C ILE A 269 8.58 -11.85 -1.26
N GLY A 270 7.39 -12.30 -0.90
CA GLY A 270 7.13 -13.72 -0.63
C GLY A 270 5.77 -14.16 -1.12
N PHE A 271 5.50 -15.45 -0.99
CA PHE A 271 4.25 -16.06 -1.43
C PHE A 271 3.38 -16.43 -0.23
N TRP A 272 2.07 -16.22 -0.34
CA TRP A 272 1.14 -16.41 0.77
C TRP A 272 0.06 -17.45 0.45
N THR A 273 -0.38 -18.15 1.50
CA THR A 273 -1.46 -19.16 1.43
C THR A 273 -2.57 -18.85 2.44
N ASP A 274 -2.67 -17.58 2.83
CA ASP A 274 -3.58 -17.01 3.84
C ASP A 274 -5.05 -17.17 3.44
N ASN A 275 -5.96 -16.91 4.38
CA ASN A 275 -7.39 -16.96 4.14
C ASN A 275 -7.79 -16.07 2.96
N GLY A 276 -8.21 -16.75 1.91
CA GLY A 276 -8.60 -16.13 0.67
C GLY A 276 -7.67 -16.36 -0.51
N GLY A 277 -6.47 -16.87 -0.26
CA GLY A 277 -5.55 -17.32 -1.28
C GLY A 277 -5.97 -18.63 -1.96
N TYR A 278 -5.35 -18.91 -3.10
CA TYR A 278 -5.64 -20.09 -3.92
C TYR A 278 -5.34 -21.39 -3.15
N TYR A 279 -4.26 -21.37 -2.36
CA TYR A 279 -3.76 -22.51 -1.60
C TYR A 279 -4.22 -22.53 -0.14
N HIS A 280 -5.32 -21.84 0.21
CA HIS A 280 -5.90 -21.91 1.55
C HIS A 280 -6.82 -23.12 1.68
N TYR A 281 -6.49 -24.05 2.58
CA TYR A 281 -7.15 -25.36 2.78
C TYR A 281 -7.38 -26.18 1.50
N ALA A 282 -6.56 -25.96 0.48
CA ALA A 282 -6.67 -26.64 -0.79
C ALA A 282 -5.38 -26.59 -1.59
N THR A 283 -5.17 -27.62 -2.40
CA THR A 283 -3.96 -27.80 -3.21
C THR A 283 -4.20 -27.62 -4.71
N GLY A 284 -5.45 -27.33 -5.13
CA GLY A 284 -5.81 -27.34 -6.55
C GLY A 284 -6.11 -28.73 -7.13
N GLY A 285 -5.98 -29.80 -6.33
CA GLY A 285 -6.14 -31.18 -6.75
C GLY A 285 -6.19 -32.18 -5.58
N ASN A 286 -5.82 -33.43 -5.84
CA ASN A 286 -5.81 -34.51 -4.83
C ASN A 286 -4.44 -34.70 -4.16
N GLU A 287 -3.49 -33.80 -4.41
CA GLU A 287 -2.12 -33.88 -3.88
C GLU A 287 -2.03 -33.28 -2.48
N THR A 288 -1.04 -33.70 -1.71
CA THR A 288 -0.67 -33.10 -0.43
C THR A 288 0.04 -31.76 -0.63
N TYR A 289 0.13 -30.94 0.42
CA TYR A 289 0.91 -29.71 0.35
C TYR A 289 2.41 -29.96 0.16
N GLU A 290 2.94 -31.06 0.71
CA GLU A 290 4.32 -31.48 0.49
C GLU A 290 4.65 -31.73 -0.99
N GLU A 291 3.68 -32.21 -1.76
CA GLU A 291 3.81 -32.47 -3.20
C GLU A 291 3.58 -31.21 -4.04
N VAL A 292 2.60 -30.38 -3.69
CA VAL A 292 2.23 -29.22 -4.52
C VAL A 292 3.16 -28.02 -4.34
N LEU A 293 3.60 -27.70 -3.11
CA LEU A 293 4.38 -26.49 -2.84
C LEU A 293 5.73 -26.45 -3.60
N PRO A 294 6.47 -27.56 -3.76
CA PRO A 294 7.65 -27.59 -4.62
C PRO A 294 7.33 -27.27 -6.09
N LYS A 295 6.17 -27.68 -6.61
CA LYS A 295 5.73 -27.35 -7.98
C LYS A 295 5.35 -25.88 -8.12
N VAL A 296 4.71 -25.32 -7.08
CA VAL A 296 4.41 -23.89 -7.02
C VAL A 296 5.71 -23.09 -7.03
N LYS A 297 6.70 -23.51 -6.25
CA LYS A 297 8.04 -22.90 -6.27
C LYS A 297 8.70 -23.03 -7.64
N GLU A 298 8.73 -24.23 -8.24
CA GLU A 298 9.31 -24.44 -9.56
C GLU A 298 8.66 -23.56 -10.63
N TYR A 299 7.33 -23.42 -10.58
CA TYR A 299 6.61 -22.48 -11.44
C TYR A 299 7.06 -21.02 -11.21
N HIS A 300 7.13 -20.55 -9.97
CA HIS A 300 7.61 -19.20 -9.67
C HIS A 300 9.07 -18.97 -10.09
N ASP A 301 9.94 -19.94 -9.87
CA ASP A 301 11.33 -19.92 -10.33
C ASP A 301 11.40 -19.84 -11.86
N SER A 302 10.53 -20.59 -12.58
CA SER A 302 10.45 -20.55 -14.04
C SER A 302 9.99 -19.20 -14.61
N LEU A 303 9.24 -18.43 -13.82
CA LEU A 303 8.88 -17.05 -14.15
C LEU A 303 9.99 -16.05 -13.82
N GLY A 304 11.02 -16.47 -13.07
CA GLY A 304 12.08 -15.61 -12.56
C GLY A 304 11.65 -14.73 -11.39
N ILE A 305 10.65 -15.14 -10.61
CA ILE A 305 10.16 -14.37 -9.45
C ILE A 305 10.87 -14.85 -8.18
N PRO A 306 11.66 -14.01 -7.50
CA PRO A 306 12.53 -14.42 -6.41
C PRO A 306 11.84 -14.37 -5.04
N PHE A 307 10.78 -15.16 -4.83
CA PHE A 307 10.11 -15.24 -3.51
C PHE A 307 11.09 -15.72 -2.42
N LYS A 308 11.33 -14.89 -1.40
CA LYS A 308 12.29 -15.17 -0.31
C LYS A 308 11.68 -15.90 0.87
N HIS A 309 10.37 -15.79 1.03
CA HIS A 309 9.64 -16.40 2.14
C HIS A 309 8.27 -16.89 1.70
N TRP A 310 7.73 -17.80 2.50
CA TRP A 310 6.46 -18.48 2.28
C TRP A 310 5.61 -18.37 3.55
N GLN A 311 4.34 -18.01 3.41
CA GLN A 311 3.39 -18.10 4.52
C GLN A 311 2.68 -19.45 4.48
N PHE A 312 2.72 -20.15 5.60
CA PHE A 312 1.93 -21.35 5.85
C PHE A 312 0.79 -20.95 6.79
N ASP A 313 -0.42 -20.96 6.25
CA ASP A 313 -1.61 -20.64 7.02
C ASP A 313 -2.02 -21.80 7.95
N SER A 314 -3.16 -21.66 8.60
CA SER A 314 -3.72 -22.56 9.59
C SER A 314 -3.94 -24.01 9.16
N TRP A 315 -3.69 -24.38 7.90
CA TRP A 315 -3.94 -25.73 7.35
C TRP A 315 -2.90 -26.79 7.74
N PHE A 316 -1.72 -26.44 8.27
CA PHE A 316 -0.62 -27.41 8.45
C PHE A 316 -0.57 -28.16 9.79
N TYR A 317 -1.35 -27.79 10.81
CA TYR A 317 -1.26 -28.38 12.16
C TYR A 317 -2.60 -28.95 12.67
N PRO A 318 -2.58 -29.93 13.60
CA PRO A 318 -3.76 -30.49 14.24
C PRO A 318 -4.66 -29.47 14.92
N LYS A 319 -5.97 -29.56 14.66
CA LYS A 319 -7.01 -28.73 15.27
C LYS A 319 -8.13 -29.59 15.84
N ASP A 320 -8.85 -29.06 16.83
CA ASP A 320 -10.10 -29.66 17.28
C ASP A 320 -11.25 -29.32 16.33
N GLY A 321 -12.32 -30.10 16.38
CA GLY A 321 -13.53 -29.84 15.60
C GLY A 321 -13.34 -29.92 14.08
N LYS A 322 -14.36 -29.45 13.36
CA LYS A 322 -14.32 -29.28 11.90
C LYS A 322 -13.90 -27.85 11.58
N VAL A 323 -13.08 -27.70 10.54
CA VAL A 323 -12.83 -26.42 9.90
C VAL A 323 -13.81 -26.29 8.74
N ASP A 324 -14.59 -25.22 8.73
CA ASP A 324 -15.50 -24.90 7.66
C ASP A 324 -14.72 -24.58 6.37
N PRO A 325 -15.32 -24.72 5.18
CA PRO A 325 -14.68 -24.41 3.89
C PRO A 325 -14.11 -22.98 3.76
N GLY A 326 -14.42 -22.09 4.71
CA GLY A 326 -13.87 -20.75 4.82
C GLY A 326 -12.77 -20.52 5.84
N GLY A 327 -12.16 -21.60 6.33
CA GLY A 327 -11.20 -21.49 7.42
C GLY A 327 -11.86 -21.16 8.77
N GLY A 328 -13.18 -21.09 8.88
CA GLY A 328 -13.86 -20.89 10.17
C GLY A 328 -13.78 -22.14 11.05
N GLY A 329 -13.57 -21.97 12.37
CA GLY A 329 -13.68 -23.06 13.35
C GLY A 329 -12.42 -23.90 13.56
N GLY A 330 -12.36 -24.60 14.69
CA GLY A 330 -11.22 -25.42 15.13
C GLY A 330 -10.06 -24.61 15.75
N ALA A 331 -9.62 -25.06 16.92
CA ALA A 331 -8.55 -24.48 17.74
C ALA A 331 -7.32 -25.40 17.76
N VAL A 332 -6.14 -24.85 18.06
CA VAL A 332 -4.87 -25.59 18.01
C VAL A 332 -4.85 -26.70 19.05
N VAL A 333 -4.79 -27.96 18.62
CA VAL A 333 -4.61 -29.10 19.54
C VAL A 333 -3.13 -29.35 19.78
N ASN A 334 -2.33 -29.32 18.73
CA ASN A 334 -0.90 -29.47 18.78
C ASN A 334 -0.28 -28.70 17.61
N TRP A 335 0.79 -27.94 17.82
CA TRP A 335 1.41 -27.13 16.78
C TRP A 335 2.59 -27.89 16.16
N THR A 336 2.25 -29.01 15.52
CA THR A 336 3.17 -29.91 14.81
C THR A 336 2.69 -30.09 13.37
N ALA A 337 3.59 -30.41 12.43
CA ALA A 337 3.18 -30.74 11.07
C ALA A 337 2.22 -31.94 11.04
N LEU A 338 1.08 -31.77 10.36
CA LEU A 338 0.14 -32.85 10.05
C LEU A 338 0.77 -33.85 9.09
N PRO A 339 0.82 -35.16 9.41
CA PRO A 339 1.33 -36.17 8.48
C PRO A 339 0.54 -36.26 7.16
N SER A 340 -0.75 -35.88 7.16
CA SER A 340 -1.57 -35.81 5.94
C SER A 340 -1.23 -34.63 5.03
N VAL A 341 -0.51 -33.63 5.55
CA VAL A 341 -0.10 -32.40 4.84
C VAL A 341 1.38 -32.50 4.45
N PHE A 342 2.21 -32.94 5.41
CA PHE A 342 3.66 -33.12 5.29
C PHE A 342 4.06 -34.53 5.79
N PRO A 343 3.90 -35.58 4.96
CA PRO A 343 4.24 -36.96 5.32
C PRO A 343 5.68 -37.15 5.82
N HIS A 344 6.63 -36.33 5.36
CA HIS A 344 8.04 -36.37 5.78
C HIS A 344 8.42 -35.24 6.75
N GLY A 345 7.45 -34.45 7.23
CA GLY A 345 7.62 -33.43 8.26
C GLY A 345 8.24 -32.09 7.78
N MET A 346 8.32 -31.13 8.71
CA MET A 346 8.70 -29.74 8.39
C MET A 346 10.11 -29.57 7.84
N ALA A 347 11.08 -30.36 8.33
CA ALA A 347 12.47 -30.29 7.88
C ALA A 347 12.60 -30.70 6.39
N TYR A 348 11.80 -31.67 5.95
CA TYR A 348 11.79 -32.09 4.55
C TYR A 348 11.25 -30.99 3.65
N ILE A 349 10.07 -30.42 3.95
CA ILE A 349 9.53 -29.33 3.12
C ILE A 349 10.40 -28.06 3.18
N GLN A 350 11.06 -27.78 4.33
CA GLN A 350 12.08 -26.72 4.41
C GLN A 350 13.21 -26.94 3.39
N SER A 351 13.70 -28.16 3.25
CA SER A 351 14.76 -28.49 2.28
C SER A 351 14.33 -28.34 0.81
N LYS A 352 13.02 -28.41 0.53
CA LYS A 352 12.48 -28.23 -0.83
C LYS A 352 12.21 -26.78 -1.19
N LEU A 353 11.70 -26.01 -0.24
CA LEU A 353 11.40 -24.59 -0.48
C LEU A 353 12.64 -23.70 -0.35
N LEU A 354 13.61 -24.09 0.50
CA LEU A 354 14.84 -23.35 0.78
C LEU A 354 14.62 -21.87 1.15
N GLY A 355 13.49 -21.56 1.80
CA GLY A 355 13.08 -20.21 2.17
C GLY A 355 12.75 -20.08 3.65
N ILE A 356 12.57 -18.85 4.10
CA ILE A 356 12.07 -18.53 5.44
C ILE A 356 10.55 -18.74 5.47
N LYS A 357 10.00 -19.13 6.62
CA LYS A 357 8.56 -19.26 6.82
C LYS A 357 7.98 -18.23 7.78
N ARG A 358 6.83 -17.70 7.38
CA ARG A 358 5.79 -17.23 8.30
C ARG A 358 4.83 -18.37 8.58
N MET A 359 4.48 -18.58 9.83
CA MET A 359 3.55 -19.64 10.17
C MET A 359 2.47 -19.12 11.10
N HIS A 360 1.24 -19.42 10.70
CA HIS A 360 0.02 -19.10 11.39
C HIS A 360 -0.17 -19.97 12.64
N ASN A 361 -0.76 -19.38 13.69
CA ASN A 361 -1.32 -20.07 14.85
C ASN A 361 -2.72 -19.53 15.18
N ARG A 362 -3.66 -20.42 15.51
CA ARG A 362 -5.02 -20.07 15.96
C ARG A 362 -5.05 -19.90 17.48
N GLN A 363 -6.22 -19.65 18.06
CA GLN A 363 -6.43 -19.81 19.50
C GLN A 363 -6.06 -21.24 19.96
N TRP A 364 -5.50 -21.37 21.16
CA TRP A 364 -5.21 -22.69 21.73
C TRP A 364 -6.49 -23.42 22.12
N SER A 365 -6.59 -24.71 21.78
CA SER A 365 -7.73 -25.53 22.19
C SER A 365 -7.70 -25.81 23.70
N PRO A 366 -8.85 -25.82 24.39
CA PRO A 366 -8.92 -26.34 25.77
C PRO A 366 -8.57 -27.83 25.87
N THR A 367 -8.57 -28.55 24.74
CA THR A 367 -8.17 -29.97 24.68
C THR A 367 -6.74 -30.18 24.17
N SER A 368 -6.00 -29.09 23.96
CA SER A 368 -4.64 -29.11 23.43
C SER A 368 -3.71 -30.02 24.25
N ASP A 369 -2.77 -30.66 23.56
CA ASP A 369 -1.71 -31.45 24.20
C ASP A 369 -0.84 -30.58 25.12
N TYR A 370 -0.71 -29.28 24.83
CA TYR A 370 0.02 -28.32 25.68
C TYR A 370 -0.70 -28.04 27.00
N VAL A 371 -2.05 -28.08 27.01
CA VAL A 371 -2.85 -27.95 28.24
C VAL A 371 -2.63 -29.14 29.17
N LYS A 372 -2.32 -30.31 28.60
CA LYS A 372 -2.01 -31.55 29.35
C LYS A 372 -0.51 -31.70 29.66
N HIS A 373 0.33 -30.77 29.18
CA HIS A 373 1.78 -30.87 29.31
C HIS A 373 2.25 -30.30 30.65
N GLU A 374 2.64 -31.19 31.56
CA GLU A 374 3.31 -30.86 32.82
C GLU A 374 4.73 -30.34 32.48
N PRO A 375 4.95 -29.00 32.42
CA PRO A 375 4.94 -28.15 33.62
C PRO A 375 4.03 -26.91 33.57
N PHE A 376 3.22 -26.70 32.52
CA PHE A 376 2.46 -25.46 32.34
C PHE A 376 1.02 -25.59 32.81
N LYS A 377 0.53 -24.58 33.53
CA LYS A 377 -0.89 -24.46 33.88
C LYS A 377 -1.60 -23.53 32.91
N TRP A 378 -2.91 -23.70 32.76
CA TRP A 378 -3.69 -23.02 31.75
C TRP A 378 -5.03 -22.56 32.29
N TYR A 379 -5.40 -21.32 31.96
CA TYR A 379 -6.79 -20.90 31.96
C TYR A 379 -7.48 -21.50 30.75
N THR A 380 -8.62 -22.14 30.95
CA THR A 380 -9.39 -22.80 29.88
C THR A 380 -10.82 -22.28 29.86
N SER A 381 -11.40 -22.26 28.67
CA SER A 381 -12.82 -22.04 28.43
C SER A 381 -13.34 -23.09 27.46
N PRO A 382 -14.65 -23.14 27.16
CA PRO A 382 -15.16 -24.06 26.16
C PRO A 382 -14.60 -23.88 24.75
N LYS A 383 -13.98 -22.73 24.42
CA LYS A 383 -13.50 -22.41 23.07
C LYS A 383 -12.01 -22.13 22.94
N ALA A 384 -11.33 -21.77 24.03
CA ALA A 384 -9.94 -21.35 23.99
C ALA A 384 -9.21 -21.66 25.30
N ALA A 385 -7.88 -21.62 25.27
CA ALA A 385 -7.02 -21.73 26.43
C ALA A 385 -5.87 -20.72 26.36
N VAL A 386 -5.37 -20.28 27.51
CA VAL A 386 -4.22 -19.38 27.62
C VAL A 386 -3.35 -19.87 28.78
N PRO A 387 -2.02 -19.93 28.64
CA PRO A 387 -1.14 -20.34 29.73
C PRO A 387 -1.21 -19.35 30.91
N GLU A 388 -1.19 -19.87 32.14
CA GLU A 388 -1.13 -19.04 33.36
C GLU A 388 0.23 -18.31 33.49
N ASP A 389 1.29 -18.88 32.90
CA ASP A 389 2.60 -18.26 32.72
C ASP A 389 2.96 -18.21 31.22
N PRO A 390 2.49 -17.18 30.49
CA PRO A 390 2.72 -17.05 29.06
C PRO A 390 4.20 -16.91 28.71
N GLU A 391 4.99 -16.24 29.55
CA GLU A 391 6.41 -16.06 29.25
C GLU A 391 7.15 -17.40 29.30
N ALA A 392 6.96 -18.18 30.36
CA ALA A 392 7.58 -19.50 30.45
C ALA A 392 7.12 -20.42 29.32
N PHE A 393 5.81 -20.43 29.02
CA PHE A 393 5.26 -21.22 27.94
C PHE A 393 5.85 -20.84 26.58
N PHE A 394 5.81 -19.57 26.19
CA PHE A 394 6.25 -19.16 24.85
C PHE A 394 7.77 -19.28 24.67
N ARG A 395 8.57 -19.05 25.73
CA ARG A 395 10.02 -19.33 25.69
C ARG A 395 10.31 -20.79 25.41
N TRP A 396 9.60 -21.71 26.08
CA TRP A 396 9.72 -23.14 25.80
C TRP A 396 9.17 -23.50 24.42
N PHE A 397 7.98 -23.01 24.07
CA PHE A 397 7.27 -23.30 22.83
C PHE A 397 8.15 -23.04 21.61
N PHE A 398 8.85 -21.90 21.57
CA PHE A 398 9.69 -21.53 20.43
C PHE A 398 10.99 -22.36 20.30
N THR A 399 11.34 -23.18 21.30
CA THR A 399 12.45 -24.13 21.18
C THR A 399 12.07 -25.40 20.40
N GLN A 400 10.77 -25.62 20.16
CA GLN A 400 10.26 -26.88 19.60
C GLN A 400 10.25 -26.91 18.05
N GLN A 401 10.67 -25.85 17.36
CA GLN A 401 10.59 -25.72 15.89
C GLN A 401 11.95 -25.77 15.18
N GLU A 402 12.86 -26.60 15.68
CA GLU A 402 14.12 -26.85 15.00
C GLU A 402 13.87 -27.41 13.58
N GLY A 403 14.57 -26.88 12.58
CA GLY A 403 14.43 -27.29 11.17
C GLY A 403 13.19 -26.75 10.45
N TRP A 404 12.32 -25.98 11.11
CA TRP A 404 11.10 -25.46 10.48
C TRP A 404 11.34 -24.27 9.56
N GLY A 405 12.47 -23.55 9.70
CA GLY A 405 12.71 -22.29 9.00
C GLY A 405 11.79 -21.14 9.43
N LEU A 406 11.17 -21.24 10.62
CA LEU A 406 10.28 -20.23 11.18
C LEU A 406 11.04 -18.95 11.55
N ALA A 407 10.71 -17.83 10.90
CA ALA A 407 11.23 -16.50 11.28
C ALA A 407 10.16 -15.58 11.87
N MET A 408 8.90 -15.75 11.48
CA MET A 408 7.79 -14.94 11.99
C MET A 408 6.61 -15.83 12.37
N TYR A 409 6.13 -15.62 13.58
CA TYR A 409 4.95 -16.27 14.15
C TYR A 409 3.75 -15.34 14.03
N GLU A 410 2.71 -15.80 13.36
CA GLU A 410 1.44 -15.08 13.26
C GLU A 410 0.49 -15.65 14.32
N GLN A 411 0.09 -14.81 15.28
CA GLN A 411 -1.00 -15.16 16.20
C GLN A 411 -2.31 -14.62 15.63
N ASP A 412 -3.19 -15.52 15.23
CA ASP A 412 -4.55 -15.24 14.80
C ASP A 412 -5.57 -15.60 15.88
N TRP A 413 -6.84 -15.26 15.65
CA TRP A 413 -7.96 -15.48 16.58
C TRP A 413 -7.74 -14.85 17.96
N MET A 414 -6.91 -13.81 18.04
CA MET A 414 -6.60 -13.11 19.29
C MET A 414 -7.86 -12.60 20.00
N CYS A 415 -8.82 -12.06 19.25
CA CYS A 415 -10.11 -11.64 19.79
C CYS A 415 -10.87 -12.80 20.44
N THR A 416 -10.74 -14.03 19.91
CA THR A 416 -11.41 -15.21 20.45
C THR A 416 -10.78 -15.65 21.77
N GLU A 417 -9.46 -15.67 21.88
CA GLU A 417 -8.80 -15.93 23.18
C GLU A 417 -9.21 -14.87 24.20
N TYR A 418 -9.12 -13.60 23.83
CA TYR A 418 -9.48 -12.48 24.70
C TYR A 418 -10.93 -12.57 25.20
N ASP A 419 -11.89 -12.77 24.31
CA ASP A 419 -13.31 -12.75 24.66
C ASP A 419 -13.79 -14.02 25.37
N ASN A 420 -13.11 -15.16 25.17
CA ASN A 420 -13.58 -16.44 25.70
C ASN A 420 -12.79 -16.93 26.91
N VAL A 421 -11.56 -16.45 27.16
CA VAL A 421 -10.80 -16.83 28.35
C VAL A 421 -10.99 -15.76 29.43
N GLU A 422 -11.80 -16.10 30.44
CA GLU A 422 -12.24 -15.17 31.50
C GLU A 422 -11.08 -14.43 32.16
N ALA A 423 -9.97 -15.11 32.44
CA ALA A 423 -8.80 -14.50 33.08
C ALA A 423 -8.24 -13.30 32.31
N LEU A 424 -8.30 -13.28 30.97
CA LEU A 424 -7.87 -12.12 30.17
C LEU A 424 -8.77 -10.89 30.38
N GLN A 425 -10.01 -11.09 30.84
CA GLN A 425 -10.98 -10.04 31.15
C GLN A 425 -11.02 -9.67 32.63
N THR A 426 -10.80 -10.61 33.54
CA THR A 426 -11.03 -10.39 34.99
C THR A 426 -9.75 -10.19 35.77
N ASN A 427 -8.64 -10.82 35.37
CA ASN A 427 -7.35 -10.58 36.00
C ASN A 427 -6.73 -9.30 35.40
N ILE A 428 -6.43 -8.34 36.28
CA ILE A 428 -5.96 -7.00 35.92
C ILE A 428 -4.67 -7.00 35.10
N SER A 429 -3.82 -8.03 35.21
CA SER A 429 -2.52 -8.10 34.52
C SER A 429 -2.46 -9.13 33.40
N MET A 430 -3.36 -10.12 33.39
CA MET A 430 -3.23 -11.31 32.53
C MET A 430 -3.27 -10.98 31.04
N GLY A 431 -4.08 -9.99 30.63
CA GLY A 431 -4.15 -9.53 29.24
C GLY A 431 -2.80 -9.02 28.73
N ASP A 432 -2.13 -8.17 29.51
CA ASP A 432 -0.81 -7.63 29.14
C ASP A 432 0.29 -8.71 29.26
N LEU A 433 0.22 -9.59 30.27
CA LEU A 433 1.16 -10.70 30.42
C LEU A 433 1.10 -11.71 29.27
N TRP A 434 -0.09 -11.97 28.72
CA TRP A 434 -0.26 -12.85 27.57
C TRP A 434 0.46 -12.32 26.32
N LEU A 435 0.26 -11.02 26.01
CA LEU A 435 0.92 -10.38 24.88
C LEU A 435 2.43 -10.23 25.10
N HIS A 436 2.85 -9.89 26.32
CA HIS A 436 4.26 -9.79 26.69
C HIS A 436 4.98 -11.13 26.57
N GLY A 437 4.44 -12.21 27.15
CA GLY A 437 5.07 -13.51 27.14
C GLY A 437 5.26 -14.06 25.73
N MET A 438 4.27 -13.87 24.86
CA MET A 438 4.36 -14.21 23.44
C MET A 438 5.49 -13.46 22.73
N ALA A 439 5.55 -12.14 22.92
CA ALA A 439 6.60 -11.31 22.32
C ALA A 439 8.00 -11.65 22.87
N ALA A 440 8.13 -11.82 24.18
CA ALA A 440 9.40 -12.15 24.84
C ALA A 440 9.92 -13.53 24.41
N GLY A 441 9.03 -14.52 24.29
CA GLY A 441 9.36 -15.84 23.76
C GLY A 441 9.90 -15.76 22.33
N ALA A 442 9.20 -15.04 21.45
CA ALA A 442 9.64 -14.86 20.06
C ALA A 442 10.98 -14.13 19.96
N GLU A 443 11.15 -13.04 20.71
CA GLU A 443 12.40 -12.26 20.75
C GLU A 443 13.59 -13.11 21.21
N SER A 444 13.42 -13.85 22.31
CA SER A 444 14.48 -14.72 22.85
C SER A 444 14.90 -15.84 21.89
N SER A 445 14.05 -16.12 20.89
CA SER A 445 14.32 -17.11 19.85
C SER A 445 14.74 -16.49 18.51
N GLY A 446 14.98 -15.17 18.46
CA GLY A 446 15.38 -14.46 17.25
C GLY A 446 14.28 -14.33 16.20
N ARG A 447 13.00 -14.35 16.62
CA ARG A 447 11.83 -14.33 15.73
C ARG A 447 10.99 -13.08 15.94
N THR A 448 10.14 -12.80 14.96
CA THR A 448 9.16 -11.70 15.02
C THR A 448 7.73 -12.23 15.14
N VAL A 449 6.82 -11.36 15.57
CA VAL A 449 5.40 -11.65 15.73
C VAL A 449 4.56 -10.75 14.83
N GLN A 450 3.54 -11.35 14.21
CA GLN A 450 2.43 -10.68 13.56
C GLN A 450 1.16 -10.91 14.37
N TYR A 451 0.38 -9.85 14.60
CA TYR A 451 -0.96 -9.97 15.19
C TYR A 451 -2.03 -10.03 14.09
N CYS A 452 -2.91 -11.03 14.17
CA CYS A 452 -4.11 -11.17 13.34
C CYS A 452 -5.36 -11.19 14.23
N MET A 453 -6.41 -10.54 13.75
CA MET A 453 -7.62 -10.22 14.51
C MET A 453 -7.38 -9.47 15.84
N PRO A 454 -6.46 -8.49 15.94
CA PRO A 454 -6.27 -7.76 17.19
C PRO A 454 -7.44 -6.79 17.47
N TYR A 455 -7.60 -6.41 18.73
CA TYR A 455 -8.31 -5.20 19.15
C TYR A 455 -7.34 -4.02 19.33
N ALA A 456 -7.87 -2.80 19.45
CA ALA A 456 -7.04 -1.60 19.54
C ALA A 456 -6.10 -1.62 20.76
N TYR A 457 -6.55 -2.21 21.88
CA TYR A 457 -5.73 -2.38 23.08
C TYR A 457 -4.61 -3.41 22.92
N ASP A 458 -4.76 -4.41 22.04
CA ASP A 458 -3.67 -5.34 21.70
C ASP A 458 -2.56 -4.61 20.94
N VAL A 459 -2.96 -3.80 19.97
CA VAL A 459 -2.03 -2.99 19.16
C VAL A 459 -1.35 -1.91 20.02
N LEU A 460 -2.08 -1.27 20.94
CA LEU A 460 -1.48 -0.34 21.92
C LEU A 460 -0.42 -1.03 22.79
N SER A 461 -0.67 -2.26 23.23
CA SER A 461 0.30 -3.03 24.03
C SER A 461 1.57 -3.34 23.23
N ALA A 462 1.42 -3.59 21.92
CA ALA A 462 2.55 -3.83 21.02
C ALA A 462 3.54 -2.66 20.90
N SER A 463 3.18 -1.45 21.36
CA SER A 463 4.11 -0.31 21.48
C SER A 463 5.26 -0.58 22.44
N ALA A 464 5.16 -1.59 23.31
CA ALA A 464 6.21 -2.00 24.25
C ALA A 464 7.01 -3.23 23.81
N TYR A 465 6.68 -3.85 22.67
CA TYR A 465 7.20 -5.17 22.29
C TYR A 465 7.99 -5.13 20.98
N PRO A 466 9.34 -5.10 21.00
CA PRO A 466 10.17 -5.06 19.79
C PRO A 466 9.97 -6.24 18.84
N ALA A 467 9.57 -7.41 19.34
CA ALA A 467 9.28 -8.59 18.52
C ALA A 467 8.04 -8.44 17.65
N VAL A 468 7.04 -7.64 18.09
CA VAL A 468 5.81 -7.41 17.34
C VAL A 468 6.09 -6.32 16.31
N THR A 469 6.24 -6.74 15.06
CA THR A 469 6.69 -5.87 13.96
C THR A 469 5.54 -5.34 13.13
N ASN A 470 4.44 -6.10 13.05
CA ASN A 470 3.32 -5.79 12.18
C ASN A 470 2.02 -6.39 12.74
N ALA A 471 0.90 -5.89 12.25
CA ALA A 471 -0.42 -6.43 12.55
C ALA A 471 -1.32 -6.27 11.32
N ARG A 472 -2.31 -7.14 11.18
CA ARG A 472 -3.35 -7.01 10.15
C ARG A 472 -4.11 -5.70 10.35
N ALA A 473 -4.13 -4.87 9.32
CA ALA A 473 -4.80 -3.57 9.29
C ALA A 473 -6.23 -3.64 8.71
N THR A 474 -6.56 -4.76 8.06
CA THR A 474 -7.83 -5.05 7.41
C THR A 474 -8.22 -6.52 7.59
N ASP A 475 -9.51 -6.78 7.38
CA ASP A 475 -10.10 -8.12 7.32
C ASP A 475 -9.49 -8.97 6.19
N ASP A 476 -9.85 -10.25 6.17
CA ASP A 476 -9.37 -11.22 5.19
C ASP A 476 -9.68 -10.77 3.76
N TYR A 477 -8.86 -11.23 2.81
CA TYR A 477 -8.95 -10.83 1.41
C TYR A 477 -10.33 -11.06 0.77
N ILE A 478 -11.10 -12.03 1.27
CA ILE A 478 -12.34 -12.50 0.64
C ILE A 478 -13.60 -11.76 1.08
N GLY A 479 -14.42 -11.36 0.10
CA GLY A 479 -15.83 -10.99 0.31
C GLY A 479 -16.08 -9.57 0.86
N ARG A 480 -15.10 -8.66 0.76
CA ARG A 480 -15.16 -7.33 1.38
C ARG A 480 -14.77 -6.21 0.40
N ASP A 481 -15.69 -5.29 0.12
CA ASP A 481 -15.53 -4.18 -0.86
C ASP A 481 -14.42 -3.15 -0.52
N LYS A 482 -13.88 -3.18 0.71
CA LYS A 482 -12.94 -2.18 1.23
C LYS A 482 -11.70 -2.77 1.90
N GLN A 483 -11.37 -4.02 1.61
CA GLN A 483 -10.19 -4.70 2.15
C GLN A 483 -8.87 -3.94 1.87
N TRP A 484 -8.84 -3.15 0.80
CA TRP A 484 -7.70 -2.32 0.40
C TRP A 484 -7.56 -1.01 1.23
N ALA A 485 -8.58 -0.61 2.00
CA ALA A 485 -8.69 0.72 2.59
C ALA A 485 -7.96 0.87 3.94
N ILE A 486 -6.64 0.64 3.95
CA ILE A 486 -5.82 0.57 5.18
C ILE A 486 -5.34 1.92 5.74
N GLY A 487 -5.52 3.04 5.01
CA GLY A 487 -4.84 4.31 5.34
C GLY A 487 -5.10 4.79 6.77
N ALA A 488 -6.37 4.80 7.20
CA ALA A 488 -6.72 5.27 8.55
C ALA A 488 -6.10 4.42 9.67
N THR A 489 -6.05 3.10 9.51
CA THR A 489 -5.43 2.17 10.45
C THR A 489 -3.90 2.27 10.41
N SER A 490 -3.33 2.52 9.23
CA SER A 490 -1.89 2.73 9.03
C SER A 490 -1.34 3.88 9.86
N MET A 491 -2.10 4.98 9.99
CA MET A 491 -1.73 6.12 10.83
C MET A 491 -1.54 5.73 12.30
N PHE A 492 -2.46 4.93 12.85
CA PHE A 492 -2.36 4.45 14.23
C PHE A 492 -1.21 3.46 14.41
N TYR A 493 -1.11 2.46 13.54
CA TYR A 493 -0.11 1.41 13.69
C TYR A 493 1.31 1.98 13.56
N TRP A 494 1.54 2.79 12.53
CA TRP A 494 2.85 3.38 12.28
C TRP A 494 3.31 4.31 13.40
N ALA A 495 2.37 5.07 14.01
CA ALA A 495 2.67 5.96 15.13
C ALA A 495 3.38 5.23 16.27
N ILE A 496 2.94 4.02 16.59
CA ILE A 496 3.46 3.22 17.71
C ILE A 496 4.39 2.09 17.27
N GLY A 497 5.00 2.21 16.10
CA GLY A 497 6.02 1.28 15.62
C GLY A 497 5.48 -0.10 15.26
N ILE A 498 4.34 -0.15 14.57
CA ILE A 498 3.76 -1.36 13.97
C ILE A 498 3.55 -1.12 12.48
N LEU A 499 3.93 -2.08 11.63
CA LEU A 499 3.63 -2.01 10.21
C LEU A 499 2.19 -2.46 9.92
N PRO A 500 1.40 -1.68 9.16
CA PRO A 500 0.02 -2.03 8.83
C PRO A 500 -0.04 -3.06 7.70
N PHE A 501 -0.18 -4.34 8.02
CA PHE A 501 -0.26 -5.37 6.99
C PHE A 501 -1.66 -5.40 6.34
N LYS A 502 -1.71 -5.19 5.01
CA LYS A 502 -2.93 -5.18 4.20
C LYS A 502 -3.55 -6.57 3.98
N ASP A 503 -2.92 -7.66 4.40
CA ASP A 503 -3.17 -9.01 3.86
C ASP A 503 -2.56 -9.22 2.46
N GLY A 504 -2.51 -10.47 1.99
CA GLY A 504 -2.10 -10.86 0.65
C GLY A 504 -2.99 -10.29 -0.45
N PHE A 505 -2.70 -10.64 -1.70
CA PHE A 505 -3.54 -10.24 -2.85
C PHE A 505 -3.48 -11.20 -4.03
N TYR A 506 -4.48 -11.13 -4.91
CA TYR A 506 -4.37 -11.74 -6.23
C TYR A 506 -3.73 -10.76 -7.21
N SER A 507 -2.67 -11.22 -7.86
CA SER A 507 -1.97 -10.45 -8.87
C SER A 507 -2.66 -10.47 -10.22
N SER A 508 -3.69 -11.28 -10.47
CA SER A 508 -4.41 -11.26 -11.76
C SER A 508 -5.92 -11.06 -11.59
N ARG A 509 -6.57 -10.54 -12.65
CA ARG A 509 -8.04 -10.52 -12.75
C ARG A 509 -8.64 -11.91 -12.99
N SER A 510 -7.80 -12.94 -13.18
CA SER A 510 -8.22 -14.24 -13.72
C SER A 510 -8.57 -15.22 -12.60
N VAL A 511 -9.68 -14.99 -11.92
CA VAL A 511 -10.42 -16.07 -11.26
C VAL A 511 -11.85 -15.91 -11.72
N GLN A 512 -12.37 -16.81 -12.57
CA GLN A 512 -13.76 -16.85 -13.07
C GLN A 512 -14.02 -16.24 -14.47
N LYS A 513 -13.74 -17.05 -15.51
CA LYS A 513 -14.69 -17.22 -16.64
C LYS A 513 -14.41 -18.46 -17.54
N ARG A 514 -13.68 -19.47 -17.07
CA ARG A 514 -13.62 -20.77 -17.76
C ARG A 514 -14.37 -21.83 -16.97
N ASN A 515 -15.50 -22.22 -17.54
CA ASN A 515 -16.25 -23.44 -17.31
C ASN A 515 -17.10 -23.52 -16.03
N CYS A 516 -18.41 -23.37 -16.22
CA CYS A 516 -19.48 -23.53 -15.24
C CYS A 516 -19.62 -24.98 -14.70
N ASN A 517 -18.56 -25.80 -14.75
CA ASN A 517 -18.55 -27.20 -14.28
C ASN A 517 -17.19 -27.66 -13.71
N LEU A 518 -16.22 -26.76 -13.51
CA LEU A 518 -15.05 -27.07 -12.68
C LEU A 518 -15.21 -26.29 -11.36
N PRO A 519 -15.52 -26.96 -10.24
CA PRO A 519 -15.46 -26.32 -8.93
C PRO A 519 -14.07 -25.72 -8.78
N GLN A 520 -13.99 -24.51 -8.23
CA GLN A 520 -12.75 -24.01 -7.67
C GLN A 520 -12.28 -25.07 -6.65
N VAL A 521 -11.32 -25.93 -7.01
CA VAL A 521 -10.71 -26.87 -6.06
C VAL A 521 -9.72 -26.05 -5.24
N GLY A 522 -10.21 -25.11 -4.43
CA GLY A 522 -9.42 -24.38 -3.46
C GLY A 522 -9.47 -22.86 -3.44
N GLY A 523 -9.52 -22.30 -2.23
CA GLY A 523 -9.84 -20.89 -1.96
C GLY A 523 -11.35 -20.63 -2.04
N GLN A 524 -11.91 -19.87 -1.09
CA GLN A 524 -13.34 -19.54 -1.15
C GLN A 524 -13.66 -18.71 -2.40
N VAL A 525 -14.89 -18.91 -2.90
CA VAL A 525 -15.39 -18.34 -4.14
C VAL A 525 -15.83 -16.89 -3.93
N VAL A 526 -15.02 -15.89 -4.34
CA VAL A 526 -15.52 -14.54 -4.63
C VAL A 526 -14.88 -13.97 -5.89
N GLY A 527 -15.24 -14.57 -7.02
CA GLY A 527 -15.07 -14.00 -8.36
C GLY A 527 -13.68 -13.46 -8.74
N PRO A 528 -13.59 -12.74 -9.87
CA PRO A 528 -12.31 -12.23 -10.34
C PRO A 528 -11.92 -11.02 -9.51
N GLU A 529 -10.66 -10.98 -9.05
CA GLU A 529 -10.07 -9.75 -8.52
C GLU A 529 -10.25 -8.64 -9.57
N THR A 530 -11.00 -7.60 -9.24
CA THR A 530 -11.41 -6.57 -10.21
C THR A 530 -10.40 -5.44 -10.32
N ALA A 531 -9.62 -5.22 -9.25
CA ALA A 531 -8.64 -4.15 -9.12
C ALA A 531 -7.29 -4.68 -8.55
N PRO A 532 -6.61 -5.61 -9.25
CA PRO A 532 -5.36 -6.20 -8.77
C PRO A 532 -4.23 -5.17 -8.63
N ASN A 533 -4.22 -4.08 -9.42
CA ASN A 533 -3.24 -3.02 -9.23
C ASN A 533 -3.50 -2.24 -7.94
N ARG A 534 -4.76 -1.94 -7.60
CA ARG A 534 -5.10 -1.34 -6.30
C ARG A 534 -4.64 -2.24 -5.16
N ALA A 535 -4.87 -3.55 -5.24
CA ALA A 535 -4.48 -4.49 -4.20
C ALA A 535 -2.95 -4.55 -4.03
N ALA A 536 -2.20 -4.67 -5.13
CA ALA A 536 -0.74 -4.65 -5.12
C ALA A 536 -0.18 -3.30 -4.61
N LEU A 537 -0.80 -2.19 -5.03
CA LEU A 537 -0.43 -0.84 -4.63
C LEU A 537 -0.59 -0.65 -3.12
N MET A 538 -1.74 -1.03 -2.57
CA MET A 538 -1.99 -0.93 -1.13
C MET A 538 -1.07 -1.86 -0.33
N ALA A 539 -0.74 -3.04 -0.86
CA ALA A 539 0.20 -3.95 -0.20
C ALA A 539 1.60 -3.33 -0.11
N VAL A 540 2.11 -2.74 -1.18
CA VAL A 540 3.44 -2.09 -1.19
C VAL A 540 3.45 -0.79 -0.38
N LEU A 541 2.46 0.07 -0.57
CA LEU A 541 2.39 1.35 0.13
C LEU A 541 2.09 1.20 1.63
N SER A 542 1.65 0.03 2.07
CA SER A 542 1.53 -0.27 3.50
C SER A 542 2.86 -0.25 4.26
N GLY A 543 3.99 -0.40 3.56
CA GLY A 543 5.31 -0.56 4.18
C GLY A 543 5.52 -1.92 4.88
N ALA A 544 4.47 -2.74 5.02
CA ALA A 544 4.50 -4.07 5.59
C ALA A 544 4.93 -5.12 4.54
N MET A 545 4.50 -6.38 4.72
CA MET A 545 4.80 -7.48 3.81
C MET A 545 3.99 -7.42 2.51
N VAL A 546 4.59 -7.92 1.43
CA VAL A 546 3.97 -8.00 0.10
C VAL A 546 3.91 -9.47 -0.34
N GLY A 547 2.73 -9.89 -0.77
CA GLY A 547 2.40 -11.30 -0.88
C GLY A 547 1.30 -11.65 -1.87
N PRO A 548 1.62 -11.99 -3.14
CA PRO A 548 0.64 -12.59 -4.01
C PRO A 548 0.20 -13.98 -3.52
N MET A 549 -1.04 -14.35 -3.84
CA MET A 549 -1.70 -15.60 -3.42
C MET A 549 -2.24 -16.42 -4.60
N ASP A 550 -1.82 -16.09 -5.82
CA ASP A 550 -2.29 -16.72 -7.05
C ASP A 550 -1.88 -18.21 -7.15
N GLY A 551 -2.73 -19.01 -7.81
CA GLY A 551 -2.39 -20.38 -8.19
C GLY A 551 -1.37 -20.45 -9.34
N ILE A 552 -0.81 -21.65 -9.57
CA ILE A 552 -0.01 -21.94 -10.76
C ILE A 552 -0.79 -21.51 -12.03
N TYR A 553 -0.10 -20.86 -12.96
CA TYR A 553 -0.65 -20.27 -14.20
C TYR A 553 -1.58 -19.06 -14.04
N LEU A 554 -1.85 -18.60 -12.81
CA LEU A 554 -2.70 -17.43 -12.55
C LEU A 554 -1.90 -16.19 -12.14
N LEU A 555 -0.64 -16.35 -11.75
CA LEU A 555 0.19 -15.25 -11.29
C LEU A 555 0.58 -14.30 -12.44
N ASN A 556 0.44 -12.98 -12.20
CA ASN A 556 0.86 -11.95 -13.15
C ASN A 556 2.28 -11.43 -12.83
N PHE A 557 3.27 -11.88 -13.61
CA PHE A 557 4.67 -11.50 -13.44
C PHE A 557 4.89 -9.98 -13.39
N THR A 558 4.37 -9.23 -14.37
CA THR A 558 4.61 -7.79 -14.47
C THR A 558 4.10 -7.03 -13.25
N ARG A 559 2.93 -7.39 -12.74
CA ARG A 559 2.34 -6.76 -11.55
C ARG A 559 3.06 -7.16 -10.26
N VAL A 560 3.51 -8.40 -10.16
CA VAL A 560 4.32 -8.83 -9.01
C VAL A 560 5.67 -8.11 -9.01
N MET A 561 6.34 -8.05 -10.16
CA MET A 561 7.64 -7.39 -10.30
C MET A 561 7.55 -5.85 -10.29
N SER A 562 6.36 -5.24 -10.32
CA SER A 562 6.23 -3.79 -10.07
C SER A 562 6.37 -3.45 -8.58
N THR A 563 6.32 -4.44 -7.69
CA THR A 563 6.46 -4.26 -6.24
C THR A 563 7.91 -4.33 -5.74
N CYS A 564 8.81 -4.98 -6.48
CA CYS A 564 10.14 -5.32 -6.01
C CYS A 564 11.22 -5.21 -7.10
N ARG A 565 12.48 -5.26 -6.69
CA ARG A 565 13.65 -5.39 -7.57
C ARG A 565 13.77 -6.81 -8.12
N ALA A 566 14.67 -7.01 -9.09
CA ALA A 566 14.94 -8.33 -9.66
C ALA A 566 15.49 -9.36 -8.65
N ASP A 567 16.01 -8.94 -7.49
CA ASP A 567 16.45 -9.82 -6.39
C ASP A 567 15.36 -10.12 -5.35
N GLY A 568 14.17 -9.53 -5.50
CA GLY A 568 13.03 -9.70 -4.60
C GLY A 568 12.93 -8.67 -3.48
N LYS A 569 13.88 -7.75 -3.34
CA LYS A 569 13.76 -6.66 -2.37
C LYS A 569 12.59 -5.75 -2.74
N VAL A 570 11.61 -5.59 -1.84
CA VAL A 570 10.43 -4.75 -2.07
C VAL A 570 10.85 -3.29 -2.11
N LEU A 571 10.35 -2.52 -3.09
CA LEU A 571 10.57 -1.08 -3.17
C LEU A 571 9.42 -0.39 -2.44
N LYS A 572 9.68 0.08 -1.23
CA LYS A 572 8.69 0.67 -0.33
C LYS A 572 8.83 2.19 -0.28
N PRO A 573 7.75 2.91 0.09
CA PRO A 573 7.89 4.28 0.55
C PRO A 573 8.56 4.34 1.92
N ASP A 574 9.00 5.52 2.33
CA ASP A 574 9.58 5.77 3.67
C ASP A 574 8.48 6.05 4.74
N LEU A 575 7.26 6.33 4.30
CA LEU A 575 6.06 6.43 5.15
C LEU A 575 4.97 5.47 4.64
N PRO A 576 4.33 4.64 5.49
CA PRO A 576 3.16 3.87 5.09
C PRO A 576 2.04 4.78 4.56
N ILE A 577 1.11 4.23 3.79
CA ILE A 577 -0.01 4.99 3.26
C ILE A 577 -0.89 5.56 4.37
N MET A 578 -1.14 6.86 4.35
CA MET A 578 -1.88 7.62 5.37
C MET A 578 -3.10 8.34 4.78
N PRO A 579 -4.14 8.64 5.57
CA PRO A 579 -5.18 9.58 5.15
C PRO A 579 -4.60 10.96 4.86
N LEU A 580 -5.10 11.65 3.83
CA LEU A 580 -4.83 13.07 3.64
C LEU A 580 -5.39 13.89 4.80
N GLU A 581 -4.76 15.02 5.10
CA GLU A 581 -5.27 15.96 6.12
C GLU A 581 -6.68 16.48 5.80
N SER A 582 -7.01 16.61 4.51
CA SER A 582 -8.35 17.01 4.05
C SER A 582 -9.44 16.02 4.48
N CYS A 583 -9.08 14.77 4.78
CA CYS A 583 -9.99 13.80 5.36
C CYS A 583 -10.52 14.22 6.73
N PHE A 584 -9.90 15.19 7.40
CA PHE A 584 -10.30 15.67 8.73
C PHE A 584 -10.87 17.09 8.71
N ASN A 585 -11.21 17.64 7.55
CA ASN A 585 -11.89 18.93 7.46
C ASN A 585 -13.34 18.87 7.98
N ALA A 586 -13.82 19.99 8.51
CA ALA A 586 -15.21 20.15 8.91
C ALA A 586 -16.17 19.83 7.74
N GLY A 587 -17.22 19.06 8.00
CA GLY A 587 -18.20 18.68 6.98
C GLY A 587 -17.81 17.46 6.12
N VAL A 588 -16.61 16.90 6.28
CA VAL A 588 -16.21 15.60 5.66
C VAL A 588 -16.71 14.42 6.51
N ASP A 589 -17.91 14.55 7.09
CA ASP A 589 -18.50 13.56 8.01
C ASP A 589 -19.55 12.68 7.31
N PRO A 590 -19.37 11.35 7.34
CA PRO A 590 -20.36 10.31 7.04
C PRO A 590 -21.73 10.44 7.71
N ALA A 591 -21.82 11.09 8.87
CA ALA A 591 -23.04 11.13 9.68
C ALA A 591 -23.94 12.34 9.38
N ARG A 592 -23.47 13.33 8.61
CA ARG A 592 -24.33 14.38 8.05
C ARG A 592 -24.73 14.01 6.63
N GLY A 593 -25.54 12.95 6.54
CA GLY A 593 -26.38 12.80 5.36
C GLY A 593 -27.18 14.08 5.22
N SER A 594 -27.12 14.72 4.06
CA SER A 594 -27.97 15.89 3.80
C SER A 594 -29.42 15.49 4.06
N ALA A 595 -30.28 16.40 4.54
CA ALA A 595 -31.70 16.09 4.76
C ALA A 595 -32.38 15.51 3.48
N LEU A 596 -31.78 15.72 2.31
CA LEU A 596 -32.13 15.13 1.02
C LEU A 596 -31.80 13.63 0.89
N GLU A 597 -30.72 13.13 1.49
CA GLU A 597 -30.34 11.71 1.46
C GLU A 597 -31.24 10.85 2.36
N SER A 598 -31.62 11.37 3.53
CA SER A 598 -32.62 10.74 4.41
C SER A 598 -34.01 10.70 3.76
N LEU A 599 -34.33 11.69 2.92
CA LEU A 599 -35.59 11.73 2.17
C LEU A 599 -35.59 10.77 0.97
N ALA A 600 -34.44 10.59 0.30
CA ALA A 600 -34.27 9.64 -0.80
C ALA A 600 -34.38 8.17 -0.32
N LEU A 601 -33.81 7.85 0.84
CA LEU A 601 -33.93 6.52 1.47
C LEU A 601 -35.36 6.20 1.92
N ALA A 602 -36.15 7.23 2.27
CA ALA A 602 -37.54 7.10 2.70
C ALA A 602 -38.54 7.01 1.53
N LEU A 603 -38.22 7.61 0.37
CA LEU A 603 -39.12 7.67 -0.79
C LEU A 603 -38.88 6.56 -1.82
N CYS A 604 -37.68 5.98 -1.88
CA CYS A 604 -37.33 4.95 -2.84
C CYS A 604 -36.71 3.77 -2.10
N GLY A 605 -37.50 2.73 -1.85
CA GLY A 605 -37.06 1.50 -1.18
C GLY A 605 -35.87 0.80 -1.87
N PRO A 606 -35.49 -0.41 -1.40
CA PRO A 606 -34.15 -1.02 -1.54
C PRO A 606 -33.61 -1.28 -2.96
N MET A 607 -34.31 -0.87 -4.02
CA MET A 607 -33.89 -1.00 -5.42
C MET A 607 -32.78 -0.04 -5.89
N LEU A 608 -32.41 0.99 -5.10
CA LEU A 608 -31.35 1.96 -5.48
C LEU A 608 -30.10 1.97 -4.59
N SER A 609 -30.01 1.07 -3.61
CA SER A 609 -28.83 0.95 -2.73
C SER A 609 -27.47 0.76 -3.44
N PRO A 610 -27.35 0.18 -4.65
CA PRO A 610 -26.05 0.07 -5.33
C PRO A 610 -25.50 1.37 -5.93
N LEU A 611 -26.33 2.42 -6.06
CA LEU A 611 -25.94 3.68 -6.71
C LEU A 611 -25.47 4.77 -5.73
N MET A 612 -25.64 4.57 -4.42
CA MET A 612 -25.17 5.48 -3.39
C MET A 612 -24.50 4.68 -2.27
N GLY A 613 -23.19 4.47 -2.41
CA GLY A 613 -22.38 3.66 -1.50
C GLY A 613 -22.49 4.14 -0.05
N THR A 614 -23.19 3.35 0.77
CA THR A 614 -23.24 3.47 2.23
C THR A 614 -21.90 3.01 2.80
N GLY A 615 -21.04 3.98 3.07
CA GLY A 615 -19.74 3.77 3.68
C GLY A 615 -18.95 5.04 3.54
N ALA A 616 -19.47 6.11 4.11
CA ALA A 616 -18.77 7.37 4.07
C ALA A 616 -17.48 7.26 4.91
N GLY A 617 -16.39 7.63 4.29
CA GLY A 617 -15.02 7.58 4.76
C GLY A 617 -14.15 8.21 3.67
N CYS A 618 -13.24 9.09 4.04
CA CYS A 618 -12.32 9.69 3.09
C CYS A 618 -11.24 8.66 2.72
N HIS A 619 -11.28 8.17 1.47
CA HIS A 619 -10.32 7.19 0.93
C HIS A 619 -9.33 7.84 -0.05
N ASN A 620 -8.91 9.06 0.30
CA ASN A 620 -7.84 9.76 -0.39
C ASN A 620 -6.62 9.70 0.52
N TYR A 621 -5.58 9.07 0.00
CA TYR A 621 -4.41 8.71 0.79
C TYR A 621 -3.15 9.26 0.17
N PHE A 622 -2.12 9.37 0.99
CA PHE A 622 -0.79 9.68 0.52
C PHE A 622 0.28 8.86 1.24
N SER A 623 1.43 8.81 0.63
CA SER A 623 2.67 8.25 1.18
C SER A 623 3.83 9.07 0.59
N TYR A 624 5.08 8.82 0.98
CA TYR A 624 6.22 9.45 0.33
C TYR A 624 7.52 8.65 0.46
N SER A 625 8.48 8.96 -0.41
CA SER A 625 9.90 8.64 -0.21
C SER A 625 10.70 9.94 -0.02
N ASP A 626 11.60 9.96 0.96
CA ASP A 626 12.53 11.04 1.23
C ASP A 626 13.87 10.76 0.53
N LEU A 627 14.07 11.41 -0.62
CA LEU A 627 15.27 11.22 -1.44
C LEU A 627 16.34 12.26 -1.12
N PRO A 628 17.55 11.86 -0.70
CA PRO A 628 18.66 12.79 -0.53
C PRO A 628 18.93 13.53 -1.85
N GLY A 629 18.97 14.87 -1.78
CA GLY A 629 19.19 15.78 -2.91
C GLY A 629 17.98 16.08 -3.80
N ALA A 630 16.89 15.30 -3.72
CA ALA A 630 15.62 15.59 -4.40
C ALA A 630 14.54 16.14 -3.44
N GLY A 631 14.59 15.76 -2.15
CA GLY A 631 13.52 16.04 -1.20
C GLY A 631 12.41 14.98 -1.25
N ARG A 632 11.25 15.35 -0.69
CA ARG A 632 10.11 14.43 -0.49
C ARG A 632 9.31 14.23 -1.76
N ASN A 633 9.19 12.99 -2.21
CA ASN A 633 8.41 12.55 -3.36
C ASN A 633 7.11 11.92 -2.88
N PHE A 634 5.97 12.54 -3.14
CA PHE A 634 4.68 12.09 -2.61
C PHE A 634 3.96 11.15 -3.57
N TYR A 635 3.41 10.06 -3.05
CA TYR A 635 2.53 9.15 -3.77
C TYR A 635 1.09 9.44 -3.37
N LEU A 636 0.23 9.76 -4.33
CA LEU A 636 -1.17 10.10 -4.11
C LEU A 636 -2.07 9.01 -4.64
N PHE A 637 -2.93 8.48 -3.76
CA PHE A 637 -3.99 7.56 -4.14
C PHE A 637 -5.35 8.20 -3.88
N MET A 638 -6.25 8.09 -4.85
CA MET A 638 -7.65 8.52 -4.68
C MET A 638 -8.57 7.43 -5.20
N ASP A 639 -9.41 6.87 -4.33
CA ASP A 639 -10.38 5.85 -4.74
C ASP A 639 -11.37 6.38 -5.80
N ARG A 640 -11.76 7.65 -5.66
CA ARG A 640 -12.56 8.37 -6.64
C ARG A 640 -11.77 9.55 -7.20
N PRO A 641 -11.51 9.61 -8.52
CA PRO A 641 -10.88 10.74 -9.17
C PRO A 641 -11.62 12.03 -8.84
N GLY A 642 -10.87 13.11 -8.69
CA GLY A 642 -11.41 14.38 -8.21
C GLY A 642 -10.32 15.44 -8.15
N GLN A 643 -10.71 16.58 -7.60
CA GLN A 643 -9.84 17.72 -7.43
C GLN A 643 -9.22 17.71 -6.03
N LEU A 644 -7.91 17.93 -5.96
CA LEU A 644 -7.14 18.11 -4.73
C LEU A 644 -6.52 19.51 -4.72
N HIS A 645 -6.24 20.04 -3.54
CA HIS A 645 -5.38 21.21 -3.39
C HIS A 645 -4.00 20.78 -2.93
N LEU A 646 -2.98 21.53 -3.32
CA LEU A 646 -1.61 21.22 -2.91
C LEU A 646 -1.43 21.26 -1.37
N ARG A 647 -2.20 22.10 -0.65
CA ARG A 647 -2.26 22.06 0.83
C ARG A 647 -2.80 20.76 1.43
N ASP A 648 -3.62 20.00 0.69
CA ASP A 648 -4.21 18.77 1.20
C ASP A 648 -3.18 17.63 1.24
N VAL A 649 -2.16 17.73 0.38
CA VAL A 649 -1.10 16.74 0.17
C VAL A 649 0.16 17.01 1.00
N MET A 650 0.37 18.26 1.41
CA MET A 650 1.57 18.69 2.14
C MET A 650 1.26 19.06 3.60
N PRO A 651 1.05 18.09 4.52
CA PRO A 651 0.84 18.42 5.93
C PRO A 651 2.01 19.21 6.53
N ALA A 652 3.26 18.84 6.24
CA ALA A 652 4.44 19.53 6.77
C ALA A 652 5.73 19.19 6.00
N GLY A 653 6.06 19.95 4.96
CA GLY A 653 7.36 19.84 4.29
C GLY A 653 7.76 21.12 3.55
N PRO A 654 8.76 21.89 4.03
CA PRO A 654 9.38 22.96 3.26
C PRO A 654 10.46 22.40 2.33
N GLY A 655 10.59 22.97 1.12
CA GLY A 655 11.84 22.82 0.34
C GLY A 655 11.72 22.93 -1.17
N ALA A 656 10.62 22.47 -1.77
CA ALA A 656 10.43 22.57 -3.22
C ALA A 656 9.78 23.90 -3.61
N SER A 657 10.22 24.52 -4.70
CA SER A 657 9.55 25.70 -5.27
C SER A 657 8.43 25.33 -6.25
N ALA A 658 8.43 24.10 -6.75
CA ALA A 658 7.40 23.57 -7.64
C ALA A 658 7.36 22.04 -7.57
N TYR A 659 6.28 21.44 -8.09
CA TYR A 659 6.11 19.99 -8.20
C TYR A 659 5.66 19.59 -9.61
N ALA A 660 6.18 18.48 -10.12
CA ALA A 660 5.65 17.77 -11.28
C ALA A 660 4.66 16.70 -10.81
N VAL A 661 3.45 16.69 -11.37
CA VAL A 661 2.43 15.66 -11.13
C VAL A 661 2.53 14.63 -12.24
N TYR A 662 3.09 13.47 -11.93
CA TYR A 662 3.21 12.33 -12.85
C TYR A 662 2.07 11.34 -12.61
N ASP A 663 1.29 11.05 -13.65
CA ASP A 663 0.25 10.04 -13.62
C ASP A 663 0.84 8.64 -13.86
N TRP A 664 0.71 7.76 -12.88
CA TRP A 664 1.30 6.42 -12.94
C TRP A 664 0.65 5.55 -14.02
N TYR A 665 -0.60 5.82 -14.40
CA TYR A 665 -1.33 5.08 -15.43
C TYR A 665 -0.85 5.32 -16.87
N GLY A 666 0.22 6.10 -17.07
CA GLY A 666 0.92 6.18 -18.34
C GLY A 666 0.69 7.46 -19.16
N ARG A 667 -0.05 8.45 -18.62
CA ARG A 667 -0.28 9.74 -19.29
C ARG A 667 0.87 10.75 -19.11
N GLY A 668 1.97 10.35 -18.49
CA GLY A 668 3.15 11.21 -18.29
C GLY A 668 2.92 12.28 -17.22
N VAL A 669 3.58 13.44 -17.39
CA VAL A 669 3.40 14.59 -16.47
C VAL A 669 2.15 15.36 -16.88
N VAL A 670 1.16 15.38 -15.99
CA VAL A 670 -0.17 15.95 -16.25
C VAL A 670 -0.35 17.37 -15.68
N ALA A 671 0.48 17.78 -14.72
CA ALA A 671 0.45 19.13 -14.17
C ALA A 671 1.81 19.57 -13.59
N TRP A 672 2.01 20.89 -13.51
CA TRP A 672 3.12 21.53 -12.80
C TRP A 672 2.53 22.49 -11.76
N LEU A 673 2.84 22.26 -10.49
CA LEU A 673 2.28 23.02 -9.36
C LEU A 673 3.32 23.97 -8.80
N ASP A 674 2.94 25.21 -8.50
CA ASP A 674 3.77 26.16 -7.76
C ASP A 674 3.61 25.90 -6.26
N ALA A 675 4.71 25.66 -5.56
CA ALA A 675 4.68 25.43 -4.12
C ALA A 675 4.23 26.66 -3.33
N ALA A 676 4.36 27.87 -3.89
CA ALA A 676 3.86 29.12 -3.31
C ALA A 676 2.35 29.33 -3.57
N ALA A 677 1.67 28.41 -4.25
CA ALA A 677 0.24 28.47 -4.52
C ALA A 677 -0.48 27.19 -4.01
N PRO A 678 -0.58 26.97 -2.69
CA PRO A 678 -1.12 25.78 -2.05
C PRO A 678 -2.64 25.68 -2.22
N GLU A 679 -3.25 26.80 -2.59
CA GLU A 679 -4.64 26.98 -3.01
C GLU A 679 -4.89 26.53 -4.45
N SER A 680 -3.83 26.26 -5.23
CA SER A 680 -3.99 25.76 -6.58
C SER A 680 -4.56 24.35 -6.54
N ALA A 681 -5.73 24.23 -7.16
CA ALA A 681 -6.41 22.97 -7.31
C ALA A 681 -5.87 22.23 -8.55
N PHE A 682 -5.73 20.92 -8.44
CA PHE A 682 -5.31 20.06 -9.53
C PHE A 682 -6.10 18.76 -9.49
N SER A 683 -6.20 18.09 -10.64
CA SER A 683 -6.92 16.82 -10.75
C SER A 683 -5.98 15.75 -11.27
N VAL A 684 -6.04 14.58 -10.66
CA VAL A 684 -5.43 13.37 -11.20
C VAL A 684 -6.56 12.56 -11.84
N PRO A 685 -6.53 12.31 -13.15
CA PRO A 685 -7.61 11.57 -13.77
C PRO A 685 -7.54 10.08 -13.41
N GLY A 686 -8.70 9.41 -13.42
CA GLY A 686 -8.77 7.98 -13.09
C GLY A 686 -8.04 7.11 -14.11
N GLY A 687 -7.47 6.00 -13.63
CA GLY A 687 -6.92 4.94 -14.47
C GLY A 687 -7.97 3.90 -14.89
N TYR A 688 -7.51 2.81 -15.50
CA TYR A 688 -8.37 1.71 -15.97
C TYR A 688 -9.03 0.90 -14.83
N GLU A 689 -8.59 1.06 -13.57
CA GLU A 689 -9.24 0.54 -12.37
C GLU A 689 -10.09 1.60 -11.64
N LYS A 690 -10.44 2.69 -12.34
CA LYS A 690 -11.30 3.81 -11.89
C LYS A 690 -10.78 4.67 -10.74
N HIS A 691 -9.75 4.23 -10.01
CA HIS A 691 -9.04 5.05 -9.03
C HIS A 691 -7.90 5.84 -9.68
N SER A 692 -7.37 6.85 -8.97
CA SER A 692 -6.22 7.66 -9.42
C SER A 692 -4.98 7.29 -8.62
N TYR A 693 -3.82 7.27 -9.30
CA TYR A 693 -2.53 7.10 -8.66
C TYR A 693 -1.48 8.00 -9.33
N ALA A 694 -0.85 8.88 -8.55
CA ALA A 694 0.12 9.84 -9.07
C ALA A 694 1.32 10.03 -8.14
N LEU A 695 2.44 10.43 -8.73
CA LEU A 695 3.63 10.91 -8.04
C LEU A 695 3.66 12.44 -8.13
N LEU A 696 3.80 13.11 -6.98
CA LEU A 696 4.19 14.51 -6.90
C LEU A 696 5.69 14.58 -6.63
N ALA A 697 6.45 14.78 -7.70
CA ALA A 697 7.90 14.87 -7.66
C ALA A 697 8.33 16.33 -7.49
N PRO A 698 9.15 16.67 -6.47
CA PRO A 698 9.65 18.02 -6.28
C PRO A 698 10.58 18.42 -7.42
N VAL A 699 10.43 19.66 -7.90
CA VAL A 699 11.33 20.26 -8.88
C VAL A 699 12.57 20.76 -8.14
N ILE A 700 13.73 20.18 -8.47
CA ILE A 700 15.00 20.54 -7.85
C ILE A 700 15.44 21.91 -8.38
N ARG A 701 15.37 22.93 -7.51
CA ARG A 701 15.54 24.34 -7.88
C ARG A 701 16.84 24.63 -8.64
N SER A 702 17.93 23.93 -8.32
CA SER A 702 19.23 24.15 -8.93
C SER A 702 19.32 23.64 -10.38
N SER A 703 18.47 22.69 -10.78
CA SER A 703 18.51 22.06 -12.10
C SER A 703 17.26 22.28 -12.96
N GLY A 704 16.11 22.51 -12.33
CA GLY A 704 14.79 22.55 -13.01
C GLY A 704 14.17 21.17 -13.26
N TRP A 705 14.85 20.09 -12.86
CA TRP A 705 14.40 18.72 -13.06
C TRP A 705 13.60 18.18 -11.87
N ALA A 706 12.61 17.34 -12.15
CA ALA A 706 11.92 16.48 -11.19
C ALA A 706 12.24 15.01 -11.49
N LEU A 707 12.68 14.25 -10.49
CA LEU A 707 12.95 12.83 -10.66
C LEU A 707 11.63 12.03 -10.63
N ILE A 708 11.28 11.36 -11.72
CA ILE A 708 10.11 10.47 -11.78
C ILE A 708 10.49 9.04 -11.35
N GLY A 709 11.73 8.62 -11.58
CA GLY A 709 12.27 7.34 -11.16
C GLY A 709 11.92 6.19 -12.11
N GLU A 710 11.70 4.99 -11.56
CA GLU A 710 11.42 3.76 -12.31
C GLU A 710 9.91 3.58 -12.51
N ARG A 711 9.37 4.00 -13.67
CA ARG A 711 7.92 4.05 -13.94
C ARG A 711 7.23 2.69 -13.87
N ALA A 712 7.96 1.61 -14.14
CA ALA A 712 7.45 0.24 -14.05
C ALA A 712 7.17 -0.22 -12.61
N LYS A 713 7.58 0.55 -11.60
CA LYS A 713 7.38 0.22 -10.18
C LYS A 713 6.21 0.99 -9.59
N LEU A 714 5.56 0.39 -8.59
CA LEU A 714 4.48 1.03 -7.83
C LEU A 714 5.02 2.13 -6.90
N VAL A 715 6.28 2.07 -6.49
CA VAL A 715 7.00 3.13 -5.77
C VAL A 715 8.16 3.60 -6.66
N PRO A 716 7.92 4.48 -7.64
CA PRO A 716 8.90 4.83 -8.66
C PRO A 716 10.19 5.44 -8.11
N THR A 717 10.13 6.09 -6.95
CA THR A 717 11.23 6.87 -6.36
C THR A 717 11.65 6.36 -4.99
N SER A 718 11.58 5.04 -4.75
CA SER A 718 11.99 4.44 -3.48
C SER A 718 13.43 4.83 -3.10
N SER A 719 13.65 5.18 -1.83
CA SER A 719 14.95 5.56 -1.25
C SER A 719 16.01 4.45 -1.33
N HIS A 720 15.58 3.20 -1.43
CA HIS A 720 16.48 2.06 -1.66
C HIS A 720 16.91 1.90 -3.12
N ARG A 721 16.22 2.53 -4.06
CA ARG A 721 16.54 2.48 -5.49
C ARG A 721 17.33 3.71 -5.94
N PHE A 722 16.99 4.89 -5.43
CA PHE A 722 17.49 6.16 -5.97
C PHE A 722 18.12 7.06 -4.91
N ARG A 723 19.14 7.81 -5.34
CA ARG A 723 19.71 8.95 -4.60
C ARG A 723 20.13 10.03 -5.59
N VAL A 724 19.87 11.31 -5.31
CA VAL A 724 20.39 12.39 -6.17
C VAL A 724 21.84 12.69 -5.77
N LEU A 725 22.75 12.62 -6.75
CA LEU A 725 24.17 12.89 -6.54
C LEU A 725 24.50 14.36 -6.74
N ASP A 726 23.96 14.96 -7.80
CA ASP A 726 24.25 16.34 -8.17
C ASP A 726 23.09 16.90 -9.01
N ALA A 727 22.77 18.16 -8.79
CA ALA A 727 21.76 18.89 -9.54
C ALA A 727 22.27 20.30 -9.77
N LYS A 728 22.63 20.60 -11.03
CA LYS A 728 23.18 21.88 -11.48
C LYS A 728 22.31 22.42 -12.61
N SER A 729 22.47 23.69 -12.98
CA SER A 729 21.64 24.34 -13.98
C SER A 729 21.48 23.47 -15.24
N GLY A 730 20.25 23.03 -15.52
CA GLY A 730 19.91 22.19 -16.67
C GLY A 730 20.38 20.74 -16.62
N MET A 731 21.02 20.27 -15.54
CA MET A 731 21.55 18.91 -15.41
C MET A 731 21.14 18.23 -14.10
N LEU A 732 20.72 16.97 -14.18
CA LEU A 732 20.41 16.11 -13.04
C LEU A 732 21.26 14.83 -13.09
N SER A 733 21.97 14.50 -12.01
CA SER A 733 22.71 13.24 -11.85
C SER A 733 22.11 12.42 -10.71
N VAL A 734 21.70 11.20 -11.02
CA VAL A 734 21.00 10.30 -10.11
C VAL A 734 21.81 9.01 -9.97
N GLU A 735 22.07 8.59 -8.74
CA GLU A 735 22.54 7.25 -8.42
C GLU A 735 21.37 6.27 -8.37
N VAL A 736 21.58 5.12 -8.98
CA VAL A 736 20.59 4.05 -9.11
C VAL A 736 21.21 2.77 -8.58
N ASN A 737 20.54 2.13 -7.63
CA ASN A 737 20.95 0.85 -7.09
C ASN A 737 20.29 -0.29 -7.86
N GLY A 738 21.06 -1.27 -8.31
CA GLY A 738 20.56 -2.41 -9.07
C GLY A 738 21.31 -3.71 -8.75
N VAL A 739 20.76 -4.82 -9.23
CA VAL A 739 21.42 -6.14 -9.13
C VAL A 739 21.94 -6.61 -10.48
N ALA A 740 22.95 -7.49 -10.47
CA ALA A 740 23.48 -8.10 -11.69
C ALA A 740 22.36 -8.70 -12.57
N GLY A 741 22.39 -8.38 -13.86
CA GLY A 741 21.38 -8.78 -14.85
C GLY A 741 20.16 -7.86 -14.95
N GLU A 742 19.97 -6.94 -14.00
CA GLU A 742 18.82 -6.03 -13.97
C GLU A 742 18.96 -4.90 -14.99
N ALA A 743 17.88 -4.63 -15.74
CA ALA A 743 17.73 -3.42 -16.55
C ALA A 743 16.75 -2.48 -15.85
N VAL A 744 17.12 -1.21 -15.69
CA VAL A 744 16.32 -0.19 -15.01
C VAL A 744 16.12 1.00 -15.94
N GLU A 745 14.86 1.31 -16.26
CA GLU A 745 14.50 2.55 -16.94
C GLU A 745 14.32 3.66 -15.90
N VAL A 746 15.12 4.72 -16.01
CA VAL A 746 15.09 5.87 -15.11
C VAL A 746 14.55 7.06 -15.86
N CYS A 747 13.50 7.69 -15.33
CA CYS A 747 12.88 8.84 -15.95
C CYS A 747 12.98 10.09 -15.08
N ALA A 748 13.17 11.23 -15.72
CA ALA A 748 13.12 12.55 -15.11
C ALA A 748 12.33 13.50 -16.02
N ALA A 749 11.69 14.51 -15.42
CA ALA A 749 10.90 15.48 -16.13
C ALA A 749 11.46 16.89 -15.94
N GLU A 750 11.44 17.68 -17.01
CA GLU A 750 11.76 19.11 -16.99
C GLU A 750 10.69 19.85 -17.80
N ARG A 751 10.35 21.08 -17.39
CA ARG A 751 9.17 21.78 -17.89
C ARG A 751 9.20 22.04 -19.41
N HIS A 752 10.38 22.25 -19.98
CA HIS A 752 10.56 22.49 -21.42
C HIS A 752 10.89 21.23 -22.21
N SER A 753 11.65 20.31 -21.62
CA SER A 753 12.15 19.08 -22.26
C SER A 753 11.15 17.92 -22.16
N GLY A 754 10.11 18.03 -21.32
CA GLY A 754 9.15 16.97 -21.06
C GLY A 754 9.74 15.83 -20.23
N LEU A 755 9.16 14.63 -20.39
CA LEU A 755 9.62 13.41 -19.72
C LEU A 755 10.74 12.75 -20.54
N LEU A 756 11.92 12.60 -19.97
CA LEU A 756 13.04 11.86 -20.56
C LEU A 756 13.32 10.58 -19.77
N CYS A 757 13.53 9.47 -20.46
CA CYS A 757 13.84 8.17 -19.87
C CYS A 757 15.14 7.61 -20.43
N LYS A 758 15.97 7.02 -19.57
CA LYS A 758 17.23 6.36 -19.93
C LYS A 758 17.27 4.97 -19.29
N GLU A 759 17.61 3.95 -20.08
CA GLU A 759 17.82 2.60 -19.58
C GLU A 759 19.28 2.41 -19.13
N ILE A 760 19.47 1.78 -17.97
CA ILE A 760 20.77 1.28 -17.52
C ILE A 760 20.71 -0.22 -17.27
N ARG A 761 21.82 -0.91 -17.51
CA ARG A 761 21.96 -2.36 -17.28
C ARG A 761 23.09 -2.62 -16.30
N PHE A 762 22.79 -3.41 -15.27
CA PHE A 762 23.74 -3.78 -14.24
C PHE A 762 24.44 -5.09 -14.61
N THR A 763 25.73 -5.03 -14.92
CA THR A 763 26.55 -6.25 -15.11
C THR A 763 26.98 -6.87 -13.77
N GLN A 764 27.04 -6.05 -12.72
CA GLN A 764 27.29 -6.44 -11.34
C GLN A 764 26.32 -5.70 -10.43
N SER A 765 26.01 -6.28 -9.27
CA SER A 765 25.18 -5.62 -8.26
C SER A 765 25.93 -4.42 -7.68
N GLY A 766 25.25 -3.28 -7.54
CA GLY A 766 25.87 -2.05 -7.05
C GLY A 766 25.09 -0.82 -7.46
N SER A 767 25.80 0.30 -7.58
CA SER A 767 25.23 1.62 -7.88
C SER A 767 25.81 2.16 -9.18
N LEU A 768 24.96 2.71 -10.05
CA LEU A 768 25.35 3.37 -11.29
C LEU A 768 24.77 4.79 -11.34
N ALA A 769 25.46 5.72 -11.99
CA ALA A 769 24.98 7.09 -12.16
C ALA A 769 24.32 7.30 -13.54
N VAL A 770 23.15 7.93 -13.55
CA VAL A 770 22.43 8.37 -14.74
C VAL A 770 22.39 9.89 -14.76
N LYS A 771 22.67 10.49 -15.91
CA LYS A 771 22.67 11.95 -16.10
C LYS A 771 21.59 12.36 -17.09
N PHE A 772 20.87 13.43 -16.80
CA PHE A 772 19.92 14.11 -17.69
C PHE A 772 20.41 15.53 -17.93
N ALA A 773 20.35 16.01 -19.18
CA ALA A 773 20.69 17.38 -19.53
C ALA A 773 19.63 18.00 -20.45
N ALA A 774 19.39 19.31 -20.35
CA ALA A 774 18.39 20.02 -21.18
C ALA A 774 18.63 19.91 -22.70
N GLN A 775 19.86 19.61 -23.14
CA GLN A 775 20.20 19.34 -24.55
C GLN A 775 19.82 17.93 -25.03
N ASP A 776 19.40 17.03 -24.13
CA ASP A 776 18.95 15.66 -24.47
C ASP A 776 17.53 15.63 -25.07
N SER A 777 16.96 16.79 -25.42
CA SER A 777 15.69 16.88 -26.16
C SER A 777 15.83 16.23 -27.55
N PRO A 778 14.81 15.56 -28.11
CA PRO A 778 14.90 14.78 -29.36
C PRO A 778 15.28 15.57 -30.63
N ALA A 779 15.48 16.88 -30.54
CA ALA A 779 15.72 17.76 -31.68
C ALA A 779 17.17 17.75 -32.20
N MET A 780 18.14 17.11 -31.54
CA MET A 780 19.57 17.21 -31.93
C MET A 780 20.37 15.90 -32.05
N SER A 781 19.74 14.72 -32.18
CA SER A 781 20.48 13.45 -32.31
C SER A 781 20.75 12.97 -33.75
N VAL A 782 20.56 13.81 -34.78
CA VAL A 782 20.90 13.45 -36.17
C VAL A 782 22.43 13.40 -36.40
N GLY A 783 23.22 14.13 -35.59
CA GLY A 783 24.69 14.18 -35.74
C GLY A 783 25.45 12.96 -35.20
N ALA A 784 24.94 12.28 -34.17
CA ALA A 784 25.65 11.16 -33.53
C ALA A 784 25.51 9.83 -34.31
N VAL A 785 24.43 9.68 -35.08
CA VAL A 785 24.21 8.49 -35.94
C VAL A 785 25.11 8.53 -37.19
N LEU A 786 25.50 9.71 -37.66
CA LEU A 786 26.44 9.88 -38.78
C LEU A 786 27.89 9.57 -38.41
N ALA A 787 28.30 9.76 -37.15
CA ALA A 787 29.67 9.49 -36.69
C ALA A 787 29.95 7.99 -36.47
N ALA A 788 28.95 7.20 -36.09
CA ALA A 788 29.11 5.75 -35.88
C ALA A 788 29.11 4.93 -37.18
N ARG A 789 28.68 5.52 -38.31
CA ARG A 789 28.54 4.83 -39.60
C ARG A 789 29.82 4.80 -40.44
N ASN A 790 30.84 5.60 -40.09
CA ASN A 790 32.11 5.69 -40.84
C ASN A 790 33.27 4.82 -40.30
N ALA A 791 33.04 3.97 -39.29
CA ALA A 791 34.12 3.22 -38.62
C ALA A 791 34.14 1.70 -38.83
N CYS A 792 33.21 1.11 -39.59
CA CYS A 792 33.18 -0.35 -39.82
C CYS A 792 33.12 -0.68 -41.32
N GLY A 793 34.27 -0.61 -41.99
CA GLY A 793 34.43 -0.96 -43.40
C GLY A 793 35.80 -1.59 -43.69
N SER A 794 36.04 -2.82 -43.20
CA SER A 794 37.06 -3.77 -43.68
C SER A 794 36.94 -5.01 -42.78
N GLY A 795 36.66 -6.23 -43.19
CA GLY A 795 37.02 -6.98 -44.40
C GLY A 795 37.22 -8.42 -43.92
N SER A 796 36.46 -9.37 -44.47
CA SER A 796 36.54 -10.79 -44.11
C SER A 796 37.66 -11.48 -44.90
N LYS A 797 38.48 -12.29 -44.22
CA LYS A 797 39.19 -13.44 -44.83
C LYS A 797 39.29 -14.59 -43.83
N SER A 798 38.96 -15.78 -44.33
CA SER A 798 39.06 -17.08 -43.67
C SER A 798 40.50 -17.63 -43.74
N VAL A 799 40.96 -18.34 -42.69
CA VAL A 799 41.87 -19.52 -42.80
C VAL A 799 41.64 -20.45 -41.59
N SER A 800 41.71 -21.76 -41.87
CA SER A 800 41.52 -22.93 -41.04
C SER A 800 42.73 -23.38 -40.19
N SER A 801 42.42 -24.19 -39.16
CA SER A 801 43.19 -25.31 -38.54
C SER A 801 44.33 -25.05 -37.54
N GLY A 802 44.23 -25.69 -36.36
CA GLY A 802 45.29 -25.90 -35.36
C GLY A 802 44.76 -26.19 -33.94
N MET A 803 44.84 -27.45 -33.49
CA MET A 803 44.33 -27.98 -32.22
C MET A 803 45.17 -27.64 -30.96
N SER A 804 44.50 -27.74 -29.78
CA SER A 804 44.98 -28.01 -28.40
C SER A 804 45.28 -26.78 -27.51
N GLY A 805 44.64 -26.54 -26.34
CA GLY A 805 43.74 -27.36 -25.54
C GLY A 805 43.14 -26.64 -24.30
N TYR A 806 42.16 -27.32 -23.70
CA TYR A 806 41.54 -27.15 -22.36
C TYR A 806 40.46 -26.07 -22.08
N ARG A 807 39.21 -26.51 -22.34
CA ARG A 807 38.01 -26.56 -21.45
C ARG A 807 37.55 -25.30 -20.68
N SER A 808 36.51 -24.65 -21.21
CA SER A 808 35.31 -24.21 -20.44
C SER A 808 34.21 -23.68 -21.38
N THR A 809 33.46 -24.58 -22.03
CA THR A 809 32.30 -24.21 -22.87
C THR A 809 31.25 -25.30 -22.83
N ARG A 810 30.49 -25.37 -21.74
CA ARG A 810 29.21 -26.10 -21.69
C ARG A 810 28.05 -25.33 -21.03
N TYR A 811 28.30 -24.17 -20.43
CA TYR A 811 27.27 -23.41 -19.69
C TYR A 811 26.62 -22.26 -20.48
N THR A 812 27.21 -21.79 -21.57
CA THR A 812 26.70 -20.60 -22.29
C THR A 812 25.64 -20.91 -23.35
N TYR A 813 25.69 -22.08 -24.01
CA TYR A 813 24.73 -22.43 -25.07
C TYR A 813 23.33 -22.85 -24.58
N GLY A 814 23.19 -23.25 -23.31
CA GLY A 814 21.89 -23.61 -22.72
C GLY A 814 21.07 -22.39 -22.30
N TYR A 815 21.75 -21.32 -21.86
CA TYR A 815 21.13 -20.09 -21.37
C TYR A 815 20.44 -19.30 -22.49
N ASP A 816 21.09 -19.15 -23.66
CA ASP A 816 20.54 -18.40 -24.79
C ASP A 816 19.36 -19.12 -25.47
N ARG A 817 19.38 -20.46 -25.52
CA ARG A 817 18.24 -21.26 -26.03
C ARG A 817 17.08 -21.27 -25.04
N HIS A 818 17.36 -21.27 -23.75
CA HIS A 818 16.34 -21.17 -22.70
C HIS A 818 15.72 -19.78 -22.68
N GLU A 819 16.50 -18.69 -22.79
CA GLU A 819 15.97 -17.34 -22.94
C GLU A 819 15.12 -17.19 -24.20
N ALA A 820 15.57 -17.71 -25.35
CA ALA A 820 14.78 -17.66 -26.58
C ALA A 820 13.47 -18.47 -26.45
N ALA A 821 13.52 -19.64 -25.79
CA ALA A 821 12.33 -20.45 -25.54
C ALA A 821 11.38 -19.80 -24.52
N VAL A 822 11.91 -19.13 -23.48
CA VAL A 822 11.14 -18.38 -22.48
C VAL A 822 10.54 -17.13 -23.08
N ARG A 823 11.28 -16.37 -23.92
CA ARG A 823 10.74 -15.23 -24.68
C ARG A 823 9.65 -15.70 -25.62
N GLU A 824 9.83 -16.81 -26.32
CA GLU A 824 8.82 -17.40 -27.20
C GLU A 824 7.58 -17.88 -26.43
N LEU A 825 7.76 -18.45 -25.23
CA LEU A 825 6.66 -18.83 -24.32
C LEU A 825 5.92 -17.62 -23.75
N GLN A 826 6.63 -16.57 -23.32
CA GLN A 826 6.07 -15.31 -22.85
C GLN A 826 5.32 -14.58 -23.98
N ARG A 827 5.87 -14.60 -25.19
CA ARG A 827 5.27 -14.07 -26.42
C ARG A 827 3.98 -14.80 -26.76
N LYS A 828 4.00 -16.13 -26.80
CA LYS A 828 2.82 -16.98 -27.02
C LYS A 828 1.77 -16.83 -25.92
N ALA A 829 2.19 -16.72 -24.65
CA ALA A 829 1.30 -16.51 -23.52
C ALA A 829 0.59 -15.14 -23.62
N ARG A 830 1.32 -14.07 -23.94
CA ARG A 830 0.75 -12.72 -24.12
C ARG A 830 -0.33 -12.72 -25.20
N LEU A 831 -0.05 -13.26 -26.39
CA LEU A 831 -1.00 -13.33 -27.49
C LEU A 831 -2.22 -14.20 -27.14
N HIS A 832 -1.99 -15.32 -26.45
CA HIS A 832 -3.06 -16.20 -25.98
C HIS A 832 -3.95 -15.51 -24.93
N PHE A 833 -3.39 -14.72 -24.02
CA PHE A 833 -4.16 -13.93 -23.06
C PHE A 833 -4.94 -12.80 -23.75
N THR A 834 -4.34 -12.10 -24.70
CA THR A 834 -5.04 -11.06 -25.48
C THR A 834 -6.24 -11.64 -26.23
N ILE A 835 -6.12 -12.78 -26.94
CA ILE A 835 -7.30 -13.40 -27.56
C ILE A 835 -8.35 -13.76 -26.52
N ARG A 836 -7.93 -14.35 -25.39
CA ARG A 836 -8.86 -14.77 -24.34
C ARG A 836 -9.65 -13.61 -23.74
N ASP A 837 -9.08 -12.42 -23.65
CA ASP A 837 -9.73 -11.26 -23.05
C ASP A 837 -10.85 -10.69 -23.95
N TYR A 838 -10.79 -10.95 -25.26
CA TYR A 838 -11.75 -10.43 -26.26
C TYR A 838 -12.62 -11.52 -26.92
N ASP A 839 -12.19 -12.79 -26.89
CA ASP A 839 -12.94 -13.95 -27.40
C ASP A 839 -14.05 -14.38 -26.43
N VAL A 840 -15.15 -13.63 -26.45
CA VAL A 840 -16.35 -13.86 -25.64
C VAL A 840 -16.94 -15.28 -25.81
N GLN A 841 -16.66 -15.94 -26.93
CA GLN A 841 -17.21 -17.26 -27.27
C GLN A 841 -16.24 -18.42 -27.01
N GLY A 842 -14.98 -18.13 -26.64
CA GLY A 842 -13.97 -19.13 -26.26
C GLY A 842 -13.55 -20.07 -27.40
N LYS A 843 -13.57 -19.58 -28.63
CA LYS A 843 -13.19 -20.32 -29.86
C LYS A 843 -11.68 -20.35 -30.12
N GLY A 844 -10.87 -19.64 -29.31
CA GLY A 844 -9.42 -19.49 -29.50
C GLY A 844 -9.06 -18.55 -30.66
N ARG A 845 -10.01 -17.72 -31.10
CA ARG A 845 -9.87 -16.79 -32.23
C ARG A 845 -10.81 -15.60 -32.04
N LEU A 846 -10.46 -14.46 -32.62
CA LEU A 846 -11.27 -13.25 -32.57
C LEU A 846 -12.15 -13.16 -33.81
N GLU A 847 -13.47 -13.16 -33.60
CA GLU A 847 -14.44 -12.78 -34.61
C GLU A 847 -14.37 -11.26 -34.84
N ARG A 848 -14.83 -10.80 -36.00
CA ARG A 848 -14.70 -9.42 -36.47
C ARG A 848 -15.13 -8.35 -35.44
N SER A 849 -16.24 -8.56 -34.73
CA SER A 849 -16.71 -7.64 -33.69
C SER A 849 -15.79 -7.60 -32.46
N GLN A 850 -15.17 -8.72 -32.11
CA GLN A 850 -14.22 -8.83 -31.00
C GLN A 850 -12.87 -8.20 -31.36
N LEU A 851 -12.46 -8.36 -32.63
CA LEU A 851 -11.29 -7.68 -33.18
C LEU A 851 -11.46 -6.16 -33.13
N VAL A 852 -12.62 -5.64 -33.57
CA VAL A 852 -12.94 -4.20 -33.50
C VAL A 852 -12.83 -3.68 -32.06
N GLN A 853 -13.34 -4.41 -31.08
CA GLN A 853 -13.24 -4.02 -29.67
C GLN A 853 -11.78 -3.99 -29.19
N LEU A 854 -10.97 -4.98 -29.54
CA LEU A 854 -9.54 -5.00 -29.22
C LEU A 854 -8.79 -3.81 -29.82
N LEU A 855 -9.03 -3.51 -31.10
CA LEU A 855 -8.40 -2.38 -31.78
C LEU A 855 -8.83 -1.03 -31.19
N THR A 856 -10.11 -0.91 -30.80
CA THR A 856 -10.67 0.27 -30.12
C THR A 856 -9.99 0.51 -28.77
N ASP A 857 -9.83 -0.53 -27.96
CA ASP A 857 -9.24 -0.43 -26.62
C ASP A 857 -7.73 -0.16 -26.66
N THR A 858 -7.07 -0.50 -27.77
CA THR A 858 -5.61 -0.38 -27.94
C THR A 858 -5.19 0.85 -28.73
N ASP A 859 -6.12 1.60 -29.30
CA ASP A 859 -5.84 2.85 -30.02
C ASP A 859 -5.74 4.03 -29.05
N SER A 860 -4.53 4.56 -28.89
CA SER A 860 -4.26 5.76 -28.08
C SER A 860 -4.21 7.05 -28.90
N SER A 861 -4.31 6.96 -30.24
CA SER A 861 -4.19 8.08 -31.17
C SER A 861 -5.52 8.78 -31.46
N THR A 862 -6.64 8.24 -30.97
CA THR A 862 -7.99 8.81 -31.07
C THR A 862 -8.67 8.95 -29.70
N PRO A 863 -9.75 9.75 -29.56
CA PRO A 863 -10.52 9.80 -28.32
C PRO A 863 -10.94 8.40 -27.84
N PRO A 864 -10.96 8.15 -26.51
CA PRO A 864 -11.30 6.84 -25.96
C PRO A 864 -12.66 6.32 -26.46
N GLY A 865 -12.68 5.05 -26.89
CA GLY A 865 -13.89 4.41 -27.43
C GLY A 865 -14.17 4.70 -28.90
N THR A 866 -13.26 5.34 -29.64
CA THR A 866 -13.39 5.52 -31.10
C THR A 866 -13.08 4.21 -31.81
N PRO A 867 -14.05 3.60 -32.52
CA PRO A 867 -13.80 2.34 -33.21
C PRO A 867 -12.96 2.55 -34.49
N PRO A 868 -12.17 1.54 -34.92
CA PRO A 868 -11.52 1.55 -36.23
C PRO A 868 -12.55 1.64 -37.36
N THR A 869 -12.18 2.23 -38.49
CA THR A 869 -13.03 2.26 -39.68
C THR A 869 -13.11 0.88 -40.33
N GLU A 870 -14.18 0.64 -41.09
CA GLU A 870 -14.39 -0.62 -41.79
C GLU A 870 -13.25 -0.97 -42.75
N GLU A 871 -12.71 0.03 -43.47
CA GLU A 871 -11.56 -0.15 -44.36
C GLU A 871 -10.28 -0.55 -43.61
N GLN A 872 -10.07 -0.05 -42.39
CA GLN A 872 -8.91 -0.41 -41.57
C GLN A 872 -8.99 -1.86 -41.08
N VAL A 873 -10.18 -2.30 -40.68
CA VAL A 873 -10.43 -3.69 -40.27
C VAL A 873 -10.23 -4.62 -41.47
N GLU A 874 -10.76 -4.24 -42.63
CA GLU A 874 -10.64 -5.02 -43.86
C GLU A 874 -9.17 -5.13 -44.33
N PHE A 875 -8.41 -4.04 -44.28
CA PHE A 875 -6.99 -4.04 -44.59
C PHE A 875 -6.22 -5.04 -43.71
N LEU A 876 -6.45 -5.00 -42.39
CA LEU A 876 -5.76 -5.88 -41.43
C LEU A 876 -6.13 -7.35 -41.63
N LEU A 877 -7.40 -7.65 -41.93
CA LEU A 877 -7.83 -9.02 -42.23
C LEU A 877 -7.15 -9.52 -43.51
N LYS A 878 -7.22 -8.77 -44.62
CA LYS A 878 -6.58 -9.17 -45.88
C LYS A 878 -5.06 -9.30 -45.80
N LEU A 879 -4.41 -8.54 -44.92
CA LEU A 879 -2.96 -8.55 -44.77
C LEU A 879 -2.48 -9.72 -43.90
N CYS A 880 -3.17 -10.01 -42.80
CA CYS A 880 -2.66 -10.90 -41.74
C CYS A 880 -3.39 -12.24 -41.65
N GLU A 881 -4.56 -12.39 -42.27
CA GLU A 881 -5.35 -13.60 -42.21
C GLU A 881 -4.86 -14.65 -43.22
N VAL A 882 -4.56 -15.85 -42.76
CA VAL A 882 -4.04 -16.93 -43.62
C VAL A 882 -5.15 -17.83 -44.14
N LYS A 883 -6.27 -17.95 -43.40
CA LYS A 883 -7.36 -18.90 -43.70
C LYS A 883 -8.56 -18.30 -44.43
N GLU A 884 -8.64 -16.98 -44.52
CA GLU A 884 -9.75 -16.23 -45.15
C GLU A 884 -11.15 -16.65 -44.63
N ASP A 885 -11.27 -16.95 -43.32
CA ASP A 885 -12.52 -17.29 -42.62
C ASP A 885 -13.13 -16.12 -41.81
N GLY A 886 -12.59 -14.91 -41.95
CA GLY A 886 -12.99 -13.67 -41.30
C GLY A 886 -12.64 -13.59 -39.81
N CYS A 887 -11.71 -14.43 -39.33
CA CYS A 887 -11.33 -14.54 -37.92
C CYS A 887 -9.80 -14.47 -37.73
N ILE A 888 -9.34 -14.01 -36.57
CA ILE A 888 -7.91 -13.91 -36.23
C ILE A 888 -7.56 -14.89 -35.12
N ALA A 889 -6.74 -15.89 -35.43
CA ALA A 889 -6.22 -16.86 -34.46
C ALA A 889 -4.96 -16.35 -33.75
N THR A 890 -4.52 -17.07 -32.71
CA THR A 890 -3.37 -16.66 -31.86
C THR A 890 -2.07 -16.46 -32.64
N ALA A 891 -1.89 -17.20 -33.74
CA ALA A 891 -0.70 -17.09 -34.58
C ALA A 891 -0.72 -15.85 -35.50
N GLU A 892 -1.90 -15.33 -35.83
CA GLU A 892 -2.12 -14.21 -36.76
C GLU A 892 -2.22 -12.86 -36.02
N LEU A 893 -2.60 -12.90 -34.74
CA LEU A 893 -2.83 -11.70 -33.93
C LEU A 893 -1.58 -10.82 -33.75
N GLU A 894 -0.38 -11.41 -33.71
CA GLU A 894 0.84 -10.65 -33.48
C GLU A 894 1.16 -9.71 -34.64
N GLU A 895 1.14 -10.25 -35.86
CA GLU A 895 1.40 -9.49 -37.08
C GLU A 895 0.34 -8.39 -37.24
N LEU A 896 -0.91 -8.73 -36.95
CA LEU A 896 -2.02 -7.77 -36.94
C LEU A 896 -1.80 -6.63 -35.94
N LEU A 897 -1.50 -6.94 -34.68
CA LEU A 897 -1.26 -5.91 -33.66
C LEU A 897 -0.01 -5.08 -33.98
N SER A 898 1.02 -5.69 -34.56
CA SER A 898 2.20 -4.96 -35.02
C SER A 898 1.84 -3.94 -36.11
N CYS A 899 1.04 -4.34 -37.10
CA CYS A 899 0.53 -3.43 -38.14
C CYS A 899 -0.34 -2.33 -37.53
N TRP A 900 -1.23 -2.66 -36.59
CA TRP A 900 -2.09 -1.68 -35.92
C TRP A 900 -1.33 -0.67 -35.07
N TYR A 901 -0.35 -1.11 -34.28
CA TYR A 901 0.46 -0.21 -33.46
C TYR A 901 1.35 0.70 -34.30
N THR A 902 1.93 0.16 -35.39
CA THR A 902 2.76 0.97 -36.29
C THR A 902 1.92 2.06 -36.97
N TYR A 903 0.72 1.72 -37.41
CA TYR A 903 -0.21 2.66 -38.01
C TYR A 903 -0.66 3.75 -37.01
N THR A 904 -1.09 3.35 -35.80
CA THR A 904 -1.59 4.29 -34.79
C THR A 904 -0.51 5.26 -34.31
N ASP A 905 0.72 4.80 -34.14
CA ASP A 905 1.88 5.63 -33.76
C ASP A 905 2.19 6.70 -34.83
N LYS A 906 2.08 6.34 -36.11
CA LYS A 906 2.41 7.22 -37.25
C LYS A 906 1.20 7.87 -37.91
N ARG A 907 0.00 7.75 -37.34
CA ARG A 907 -1.25 8.22 -37.97
C ARG A 907 -1.17 9.67 -38.45
N HIS A 908 -0.62 10.54 -37.62
CA HIS A 908 -0.39 11.96 -37.92
C HIS A 908 0.54 12.21 -39.13
N VAL A 909 1.51 11.32 -39.37
CA VAL A 909 2.44 11.40 -40.51
C VAL A 909 1.69 11.10 -41.82
N PHE A 910 0.78 10.12 -41.80
CA PHE A 910 -0.01 9.77 -42.98
C PHE A 910 -1.09 10.82 -43.28
N ASP A 911 -1.66 11.43 -42.25
CA ASP A 911 -2.58 12.56 -42.42
C ASP A 911 -1.90 13.72 -43.17
N ALA A 912 -0.69 14.10 -42.75
CA ALA A 912 0.09 15.14 -43.42
C ALA A 912 0.46 14.78 -44.87
N LYS A 913 0.70 13.50 -45.16
CA LYS A 913 0.99 13.03 -46.53
C LYS A 913 -0.24 13.11 -47.42
N LEU A 914 -1.39 12.63 -46.96
CA LEU A 914 -2.63 12.76 -47.73
C LEU A 914 -2.98 14.23 -47.95
N GLU A 915 -2.82 15.10 -46.94
CA GLU A 915 -3.06 16.54 -47.11
C GLU A 915 -2.21 17.14 -48.26
N LYS A 916 -0.95 16.71 -48.38
CA LYS A 916 0.00 17.16 -49.40
C LYS A 916 -0.25 16.57 -50.80
N TYR A 917 -0.56 15.27 -50.91
CA TYR A 917 -0.57 14.56 -52.21
C TYR A 917 -1.95 14.15 -52.73
N ASP A 918 -2.94 13.99 -51.86
CA ASP A 918 -4.33 13.77 -52.27
C ASP A 918 -4.94 15.11 -52.70
N VAL A 919 -4.62 15.51 -53.94
CA VAL A 919 -5.13 16.73 -54.59
C VAL A 919 -6.59 16.54 -54.96
N SER A 920 -6.97 15.32 -55.32
CA SER A 920 -8.35 14.93 -55.65
C SER A 920 -9.28 14.93 -54.43
N LYS A 921 -8.73 14.99 -53.21
CA LYS A 921 -9.46 15.01 -51.92
C LYS A 921 -10.36 13.79 -51.73
N THR A 922 -9.91 12.65 -52.21
CA THR A 922 -10.63 11.38 -52.13
C THR A 922 -10.39 10.62 -50.82
N GLY A 923 -9.38 11.03 -50.04
CA GLY A 923 -8.88 10.34 -48.86
C GLY A 923 -7.87 9.23 -49.18
N LYS A 924 -7.51 9.05 -50.46
CA LYS A 924 -6.61 8.01 -50.98
C LYS A 924 -5.68 8.61 -52.04
N LEU A 925 -4.55 7.97 -52.32
CA LEU A 925 -3.69 8.37 -53.45
C LEU A 925 -4.03 7.56 -54.70
N SER A 926 -4.45 8.23 -55.76
CA SER A 926 -4.50 7.67 -57.11
C SER A 926 -3.09 7.38 -57.65
N LYS A 927 -2.97 6.67 -58.78
CA LYS A 927 -1.68 6.36 -59.40
C LYS A 927 -0.82 7.60 -59.67
N ASP A 928 -1.44 8.67 -60.20
CA ASP A 928 -0.73 9.90 -60.54
C ASP A 928 -0.26 10.65 -59.27
N GLU A 929 -1.08 10.64 -58.22
CA GLU A 929 -0.74 11.24 -56.92
C GLU A 929 0.33 10.42 -56.17
N LEU A 930 0.29 9.09 -56.31
CA LEU A 930 1.34 8.19 -55.82
C LEU A 930 2.66 8.46 -56.51
N LYS A 931 2.68 8.69 -57.83
CA LYS A 931 3.90 9.08 -58.55
C LYS A 931 4.53 10.35 -57.98
N ALA A 932 3.71 11.37 -57.72
CA ALA A 932 4.17 12.62 -57.10
C ALA A 932 4.75 12.37 -55.70
N TYR A 933 4.11 11.52 -54.89
CA TYR A 933 4.60 11.12 -53.58
C TYR A 933 5.94 10.39 -53.66
N LEU A 934 6.08 9.38 -54.51
CA LEU A 934 7.32 8.60 -54.67
C LEU A 934 8.46 9.47 -55.21
N THR A 935 8.16 10.45 -56.07
CA THR A 935 9.13 11.41 -56.59
C THR A 935 9.70 12.30 -55.48
N ASP A 936 8.86 12.76 -54.55
CA ASP A 936 9.34 13.51 -53.37
C ASP A 936 10.20 12.62 -52.45
N LEU A 937 9.79 11.35 -52.23
CA LEU A 937 10.62 10.38 -51.50
C LEU A 937 11.95 10.08 -52.20
N ASN A 938 12.01 10.24 -53.52
CA ASN A 938 13.21 10.06 -54.33
C ASN A 938 14.06 11.34 -54.45
N GLY A 939 13.92 12.29 -53.51
CA GLY A 939 14.69 13.53 -53.52
C GLY A 939 14.33 14.47 -54.68
N GLY A 940 13.13 14.34 -55.25
CA GLY A 940 12.67 15.11 -56.41
C GLY A 940 13.07 14.53 -57.77
N HIS A 941 13.72 13.36 -57.80
CA HIS A 941 14.04 12.67 -59.04
C HIS A 941 12.84 11.88 -59.57
N ASP A 942 12.50 12.08 -60.85
CA ASP A 942 11.36 11.44 -61.51
C ASP A 942 11.36 9.92 -61.35
N VAL A 943 10.19 9.36 -61.04
CA VAL A 943 9.99 7.92 -60.83
C VAL A 943 9.33 7.33 -62.08
N GLN A 944 9.91 6.24 -62.60
CA GLN A 944 9.41 5.60 -63.83
C GLN A 944 8.00 5.04 -63.63
N GLU A 945 7.14 5.14 -64.64
CA GLU A 945 5.76 4.61 -64.61
C GLU A 945 5.70 3.13 -64.19
N ALA A 946 6.64 2.33 -64.66
CA ALA A 946 6.72 0.91 -64.30
C ALA A 946 6.99 0.68 -62.81
N ASP A 947 7.74 1.57 -62.16
CA ASP A 947 8.03 1.50 -60.73
C ASP A 947 6.79 1.93 -59.92
N VAL A 948 6.06 2.96 -60.38
CA VAL A 948 4.78 3.38 -59.78
C VAL A 948 3.72 2.28 -59.91
N ASP A 949 3.59 1.68 -61.09
CA ASP A 949 2.67 0.56 -61.33
C ASP A 949 2.98 -0.64 -60.43
N TRP A 950 4.26 -0.92 -60.23
CA TRP A 950 4.68 -1.99 -59.33
C TRP A 950 4.32 -1.68 -57.87
N VAL A 951 4.63 -0.47 -57.37
CA VAL A 951 4.29 -0.06 -56.00
C VAL A 951 2.78 -0.06 -55.79
N MET A 952 2.01 0.49 -56.73
CA MET A 952 0.55 0.53 -56.67
C MET A 952 -0.02 -0.89 -56.60
N LYS A 953 0.40 -1.77 -57.51
CA LYS A 953 -0.06 -3.16 -57.56
C LYS A 953 0.31 -3.95 -56.30
N ALA A 954 1.45 -3.64 -55.68
CA ALA A 954 1.92 -4.34 -54.49
C ALA A 954 1.34 -3.79 -53.19
N SER A 955 0.80 -2.57 -53.19
CA SER A 955 0.35 -1.86 -51.98
C SER A 955 -1.16 -1.70 -51.88
N ASP A 956 -1.89 -1.78 -52.99
CA ASP A 956 -3.37 -1.77 -53.01
C ASP A 956 -3.92 -3.14 -52.56
N ILE A 957 -3.92 -3.36 -51.24
CA ILE A 957 -4.32 -4.61 -50.60
C ILE A 957 -5.85 -4.78 -50.66
N ILE A 958 -6.61 -3.69 -50.51
CA ILE A 958 -8.07 -3.72 -50.57
C ILE A 958 -8.55 -3.90 -52.02
N ARG A 959 -7.73 -3.52 -53.02
CA ARG A 959 -8.00 -3.60 -54.46
C ARG A 959 -9.09 -2.64 -54.93
N ASP A 960 -9.08 -1.42 -54.41
CA ASP A 960 -10.04 -0.38 -54.75
C ASP A 960 -9.48 0.70 -55.69
N GLY A 961 -8.22 0.57 -56.11
CA GLY A 961 -7.59 1.44 -57.10
C GLY A 961 -7.01 2.74 -56.53
N GLY A 962 -6.95 2.90 -55.20
CA GLY A 962 -6.28 4.01 -54.52
C GLY A 962 -5.67 3.59 -53.19
N LEU A 963 -4.59 4.24 -52.76
CA LEU A 963 -3.92 3.86 -51.51
C LEU A 963 -4.44 4.67 -50.32
N ASN A 964 -5.07 4.01 -49.36
CA ASN A 964 -5.44 4.62 -48.08
C ASN A 964 -4.22 4.80 -47.14
N LYS A 965 -4.43 5.34 -45.93
CA LYS A 965 -3.33 5.64 -44.98
C LYS A 965 -2.49 4.41 -44.60
N MET A 966 -3.10 3.23 -44.46
CA MET A 966 -2.40 1.99 -44.09
C MET A 966 -1.68 1.38 -45.31
N GLU A 967 -2.29 1.44 -46.49
CA GLU A 967 -1.67 0.99 -47.75
C GLU A 967 -0.51 1.90 -48.18
N LEU A 968 -0.58 3.19 -47.84
CA LEU A 968 0.51 4.14 -48.06
C LEU A 968 1.75 3.83 -47.21
N GLU A 969 1.57 3.27 -46.01
CA GLU A 969 2.69 2.77 -45.20
C GLU A 969 3.41 1.61 -45.89
N LEU A 970 2.64 0.67 -46.43
CA LEU A 970 3.17 -0.46 -47.19
C LEU A 970 3.90 0.02 -48.45
N ALA A 971 3.31 0.96 -49.20
CA ALA A 971 3.93 1.57 -50.38
C ALA A 971 5.25 2.27 -50.06
N THR A 972 5.31 3.00 -48.95
CA THR A 972 6.52 3.68 -48.50
C THR A 972 7.62 2.66 -48.17
N SER A 973 7.26 1.57 -47.50
CA SER A 973 8.19 0.51 -47.12
C SER A 973 8.72 -0.26 -48.33
N LEU A 974 7.84 -0.58 -49.29
CA LEU A 974 8.20 -1.23 -50.55
C LEU A 974 9.11 -0.35 -51.41
N TRP A 975 8.86 0.95 -51.45
CA TRP A 975 9.69 1.90 -52.17
C TRP A 975 11.13 1.93 -51.64
N TYR A 976 11.32 2.11 -50.33
CA TYR A 976 12.67 2.10 -49.75
C TYR A 976 13.38 0.76 -49.94
N GLY A 977 12.65 -0.36 -49.79
CA GLY A 977 13.22 -1.69 -50.07
C GLY A 977 13.57 -1.95 -51.54
N PHE A 978 12.91 -1.26 -52.47
CA PHE A 978 13.17 -1.33 -53.91
C PHE A 978 14.37 -0.46 -54.33
N VAL A 979 14.46 0.77 -53.80
CA VAL A 979 15.57 1.70 -54.09
C VAL A 979 16.91 1.14 -53.57
N ASP A 980 16.91 0.49 -52.41
CA ASP A 980 18.12 -0.14 -51.83
C ASP A 980 18.65 -1.36 -52.63
N ARG A 981 17.88 -1.88 -53.60
CA ARG A 981 18.24 -3.07 -54.40
C ARG A 981 18.71 -2.76 -55.83
N LYS A 982 18.71 -1.50 -56.28
CA LYS A 982 19.29 -1.15 -57.59
C LYS A 982 20.82 -1.22 -57.49
N PRO A 983 21.52 -2.06 -58.30
CA PRO A 983 22.98 -2.00 -58.39
C PRO A 983 23.41 -0.63 -58.90
N GLU A 984 24.43 -0.02 -58.29
CA GLU A 984 25.09 1.17 -58.83
C GLU A 984 25.51 0.92 -60.29
N SER A 985 24.85 1.60 -61.22
CA SER A 985 25.25 1.64 -62.62
C SER A 985 26.51 2.50 -62.76
N GLN A 986 27.60 1.84 -63.16
CA GLN A 986 28.89 2.34 -63.65
C GLN A 986 28.95 3.84 -64.03
N CYS A 987 29.91 4.57 -63.44
CA CYS A 987 30.52 5.72 -64.08
C CYS A 987 31.92 5.35 -64.58
N CYS A 988 32.05 5.28 -65.91
CA CYS A 988 33.31 5.32 -66.62
C CYS A 988 34.04 6.64 -66.33
N THR A 989 35.35 6.57 -66.03
CA THR A 989 36.28 7.66 -66.31
C THR A 989 37.26 7.20 -67.38
N THR A 990 37.11 7.78 -68.57
CA THR A 990 38.17 7.91 -69.57
C THR A 990 38.76 9.31 -69.46
N SER A 991 40.07 9.38 -69.73
CA SER A 991 41.04 10.49 -69.66
C SER A 991 41.47 10.94 -68.28
#